data_AF-A0A819V8R0-F1
#
_entry.id   AF-A0A819V8R0-F1
#
_cell.length_a   1.000
_cell.length_b   1.000
_cell.length_c   1.000
_cell.angle_alpha   90.00
_cell.angle_beta   90.00
_cell.angle_gamma   90.00
#
_symmetry.space_group_name_H-M   'P 1'
#
loop_
_entity.id
_entity.type
_entity.pdbx_description
1 polymer ?
#
loop_
_entity_poly.entity_id
_entity_poly.type
_entity_poly.pdbx_seq_one_letter_code
_entity_poly.pdbx_strand_id
1 'polypeptide(L)'
;QKLVIYESYVKDLSTQTRLLLQSLEELEKEAKQRVGLLENKLKKANASLQHYHSLSDLNKTTNNFETEKWKLVHETLDLKQDLDSLTSFINIAKRTGKWDTDRLQLKTLPLDSIFGITNDDTHISNPLHKEIQYRDERIQVLQAEIEYLRKMQNDLSKQTLNLNSSTSENELKGQNIILTKKVDDLRSKFAEECQKAETYKMDIRLKSNQLKELQQELNLKKTYYEGHINDLSTKLKTISDRHQETTTILNNELAVKNQQVEQLTQQIEQVINEKISFENERNDLERQYRVKDSMTADLESQIRNLERQLTVNNHLTIPIEPTVSKVDYEKLDQELNLTRKRLDGILTEIKTKDALNSKLEQDLHLLKIFHDEQLEQHIQIAASDVEQLRTEIRTLKNLCEEKADEFHKKSLELRTCQEQLFIERNKNNTNEYEQQQLRNLLEISNEQLEQIRNNLQEKIIKNDQYEQTINELNLRNNLLETKLIETMTLIDSRNKTIIDYEQQLDRIKNDLLQTTKDILDKQSHIDQLELNLMDKTAEVGQLTEILETDLVKSQHREKFAEDNATKALNDIKVLQRELRDLSESLVERERTNTTLNEQIQHLANEFHIKQDEFQQIQKSLNKQLAIKQEQLVRYDQDLHETEITCKYAKEECLIQEKEIVRLNNIQDEQANKIKILQQDLIKLQEQVI
;
A
#
# COMPACT_ATOMS: atom_id res chain seq x y z
N GLN A 1 21.64 21.30 46.88
CA GLN A 1 22.01 20.91 45.50
C GLN A 1 21.83 19.42 45.26
N LYS A 2 22.74 18.50 45.68
CA LYS A 2 22.58 17.04 45.41
C LYS A 2 21.18 16.48 45.73
N LEU A 3 20.61 16.81 46.90
CA LEU A 3 19.27 16.35 47.30
C LEU A 3 18.19 16.69 46.24
N VAL A 4 18.15 17.94 45.80
CA VAL A 4 17.18 18.45 44.78
C VAL A 4 17.31 17.74 43.44
N ILE A 5 18.53 17.32 43.06
CA ILE A 5 18.76 16.54 41.84
C ILE A 5 18.16 15.13 41.98
N TYR A 6 18.34 14.48 43.15
CA TYR A 6 17.69 13.20 43.42
C TYR A 6 16.17 13.32 43.54
N GLU A 7 15.64 14.39 44.14
CA GLU A 7 14.20 14.66 44.22
C GLU A 7 13.57 14.84 42.83
N SER A 8 14.23 15.57 41.91
CA SER A 8 13.79 15.63 40.51
C SER A 8 13.84 14.25 39.86
N TYR A 9 14.97 13.55 39.94
CA TYR A 9 15.14 12.24 39.30
C TYR A 9 14.13 11.19 39.79
N VAL A 10 13.81 11.17 41.09
CA VAL A 10 12.77 10.31 41.66
C VAL A 10 11.37 10.71 41.19
N LYS A 11 11.08 12.01 41.02
CA LYS A 11 9.81 12.52 40.49
C LYS A 11 9.64 12.19 39.00
N ASP A 12 10.72 12.27 38.23
CA ASP A 12 10.75 11.98 36.80
C ASP A 12 10.56 10.46 36.57
N LEU A 13 11.29 9.62 37.32
CA LEU A 13 11.05 8.16 37.40
C LEU A 13 9.61 7.83 37.79
N SER A 14 9.09 8.42 38.87
CA SER A 14 7.71 8.21 39.33
C SER A 14 6.65 8.61 38.29
N THR A 15 6.99 9.52 37.38
CA THR A 15 6.12 9.93 36.27
C THR A 15 6.23 8.97 35.09
N GLN A 16 7.43 8.49 34.76
CA GLN A 16 7.64 7.43 33.76
C GLN A 16 6.97 6.12 34.18
N THR A 17 7.09 5.68 35.44
CA THR A 17 6.40 4.49 35.96
C THR A 17 4.88 4.61 35.89
N ARG A 18 4.32 5.81 36.14
CA ARG A 18 2.88 6.05 36.02
C ARG A 18 2.39 5.94 34.57
N LEU A 19 3.15 6.50 33.62
CA LEU A 19 2.83 6.40 32.19
C LEU A 19 2.93 4.95 31.70
N LEU A 20 3.97 4.20 32.11
CA LEU A 20 4.11 2.77 31.82
C LEU A 20 2.95 1.94 32.39
N LEU A 21 2.51 2.20 33.62
CA LEU A 21 1.33 1.54 34.20
C LEU A 21 0.06 1.84 33.39
N GLN A 22 -0.17 3.10 33.01
CA GLN A 22 -1.34 3.45 32.19
C GLN A 22 -1.30 2.76 30.81
N SER A 23 -0.14 2.74 30.13
CA SER A 23 -0.01 2.01 28.86
C SER A 23 -0.21 0.51 29.01
N LEU A 24 0.20 -0.10 30.13
CA LEU A 24 -0.05 -1.51 30.42
C LEU A 24 -1.54 -1.78 30.69
N GLU A 25 -2.23 -0.92 31.43
CA GLU A 25 -3.69 -1.02 31.65
C GLU A 25 -4.48 -0.88 30.34
N GLU A 26 -4.06 0.02 29.45
CA GLU A 26 -4.67 0.20 28.12
C GLU A 26 -4.41 -1.01 27.20
N LEU A 27 -3.20 -1.57 27.21
CA LEU A 27 -2.86 -2.80 26.47
C LEU A 27 -3.58 -4.04 27.02
N GLU A 28 -3.69 -4.20 28.35
CA GLU A 28 -4.40 -5.32 28.96
C GLU A 28 -5.91 -5.27 28.63
N LYS A 29 -6.48 -4.06 28.60
CA LYS A 29 -7.85 -3.80 28.17
C LYS A 29 -8.06 -4.12 26.68
N GLU A 30 -7.13 -3.75 25.80
CA GLU A 30 -7.21 -4.11 24.39
C GLU A 30 -7.07 -5.64 24.19
N ALA A 31 -6.12 -6.29 24.89
CA ALA A 31 -5.94 -7.73 24.85
C ALA A 31 -7.23 -8.47 25.26
N LYS A 32 -7.88 -8.07 26.36
CA LYS A 32 -9.18 -8.60 26.79
C LYS A 32 -10.27 -8.43 25.73
N GLN A 33 -10.32 -7.29 25.04
CA GLN A 33 -11.26 -7.06 23.93
C GLN A 33 -10.96 -7.94 22.70
N ARG A 34 -9.69 -8.09 22.32
CA ARG A 34 -9.24 -8.97 21.23
C ARG A 34 -9.57 -10.45 21.52
N VAL A 35 -9.34 -10.92 22.75
CA VAL A 35 -9.71 -12.28 23.19
C VAL A 35 -11.22 -12.49 23.10
N GLY A 36 -12.04 -11.59 23.66
CA GLY A 36 -13.50 -11.70 23.57
C GLY A 36 -14.04 -11.68 22.13
N LEU A 37 -13.38 -10.97 21.21
CA LEU A 37 -13.69 -11.04 19.78
C LEU A 37 -13.32 -12.38 19.13
N LEU A 38 -12.18 -12.97 19.52
CA LEU A 38 -11.74 -14.28 19.04
C LEU A 38 -12.63 -15.41 19.57
N GLU A 39 -12.99 -15.40 20.85
CA GLU A 39 -13.93 -16.36 21.45
C GLU A 39 -15.30 -16.32 20.77
N ASN A 40 -15.82 -15.12 20.47
CA ASN A 40 -17.08 -14.98 19.73
C ASN A 40 -16.98 -15.46 18.27
N LYS A 41 -15.83 -15.28 17.61
CA LYS A 41 -15.57 -15.87 16.29
C LYS A 41 -15.49 -17.40 16.35
N LEU A 42 -14.77 -17.95 17.33
CA LEU A 42 -14.64 -19.39 17.56
C LEU A 42 -16.01 -20.04 17.82
N LYS A 43 -16.83 -19.43 18.68
CA LYS A 43 -18.18 -19.91 19.01
C LYS A 43 -19.10 -19.93 17.79
N LYS A 44 -19.01 -18.91 16.92
CA LYS A 44 -19.74 -18.88 15.63
C LYS A 44 -19.24 -19.95 14.66
N ALA A 45 -17.92 -20.09 14.51
CA ALA A 45 -17.32 -21.10 13.63
C ALA A 45 -17.71 -22.53 14.06
N ASN A 46 -17.69 -22.83 15.36
CA ASN A 46 -18.05 -24.14 15.90
C ASN A 46 -19.55 -24.46 15.70
N ALA A 47 -20.44 -23.46 15.83
CA ALA A 47 -21.85 -23.60 15.50
C ALA A 47 -22.08 -23.89 14.00
N SER A 48 -21.34 -23.24 13.10
CA SER A 48 -21.36 -23.58 11.67
C SER A 48 -20.85 -25.00 11.41
N LEU A 49 -19.81 -25.44 12.13
CA LEU A 49 -19.23 -26.78 11.99
C LEU A 49 -20.23 -27.88 12.40
N GLN A 50 -20.99 -27.66 13.48
CA GLN A 50 -22.12 -28.52 13.85
C GLN A 50 -23.20 -28.59 12.75
N HIS A 51 -23.53 -27.47 12.10
CA HIS A 51 -24.46 -27.46 10.96
C HIS A 51 -23.89 -28.23 9.74
N TYR A 52 -22.58 -28.19 9.50
CA TYR A 52 -21.94 -29.01 8.45
C TYR A 52 -21.97 -30.51 8.76
N HIS A 53 -21.85 -30.92 10.03
CA HIS A 53 -22.06 -32.32 10.40
C HIS A 53 -23.52 -32.76 10.16
N SER A 54 -24.52 -31.92 10.47
CA SER A 54 -25.92 -32.22 10.14
C SER A 54 -26.17 -32.38 8.63
N LEU A 55 -25.45 -31.64 7.78
CA LEU A 55 -25.49 -31.81 6.31
C LEU A 55 -24.81 -33.11 5.85
N SER A 56 -23.78 -33.59 6.57
CA SER A 56 -23.12 -34.87 6.28
C SER A 56 -24.06 -36.06 6.51
N ASP A 57 -24.87 -36.03 7.57
CA ASP A 57 -25.87 -37.07 7.83
C ASP A 57 -27.01 -37.04 6.80
N LEU A 58 -27.41 -35.85 6.32
CA LEU A 58 -28.34 -35.74 5.20
C LEU A 58 -27.79 -36.44 3.94
N ASN A 59 -26.49 -36.27 3.66
CA ASN A 59 -25.83 -36.90 2.50
C ASN A 59 -25.83 -38.44 2.60
N LYS A 60 -25.77 -39.02 3.81
CA LYS A 60 -25.96 -40.47 4.02
C LYS A 60 -27.38 -40.91 3.64
N THR A 61 -28.39 -40.11 3.95
CA THR A 61 -29.78 -40.42 3.54
C THR A 61 -29.95 -40.35 2.02
N THR A 62 -29.33 -39.38 1.34
CA THR A 62 -29.33 -39.30 -0.13
C THR A 62 -28.75 -40.58 -0.77
N ASN A 63 -27.59 -41.05 -0.29
CA ASN A 63 -26.96 -42.26 -0.81
C ASN A 63 -27.82 -43.52 -0.59
N ASN A 64 -28.55 -43.60 0.52
CA ASN A 64 -29.51 -44.68 0.76
C ASN A 64 -30.67 -44.63 -0.26
N PHE A 65 -31.25 -43.46 -0.51
CA PHE A 65 -32.31 -43.29 -1.51
C PHE A 65 -31.83 -43.57 -2.94
N GLU A 66 -30.60 -43.23 -3.31
CA GLU A 66 -30.04 -43.63 -4.60
C GLU A 66 -29.84 -45.15 -4.70
N THR A 67 -29.40 -45.80 -3.63
CA THR A 67 -29.26 -47.27 -3.57
C THR A 67 -30.61 -47.98 -3.70
N GLU A 68 -31.65 -47.45 -3.06
CA GLU A 68 -33.03 -47.97 -3.15
C GLU A 68 -33.65 -47.74 -4.54
N LYS A 69 -33.43 -46.55 -5.13
CA LYS A 69 -33.79 -46.23 -6.51
C LYS A 69 -33.13 -47.21 -7.51
N TRP A 70 -31.85 -47.55 -7.33
CA TRP A 70 -31.16 -48.52 -8.20
C TRP A 70 -31.72 -49.94 -8.10
N LYS A 71 -32.23 -50.36 -6.93
CA LYS A 71 -32.96 -51.64 -6.78
C LYS A 71 -34.29 -51.61 -7.55
N LEU A 72 -35.11 -50.59 -7.33
CA LEU A 72 -36.41 -50.45 -8.01
C LEU A 72 -36.27 -50.33 -9.54
N VAL A 73 -35.18 -49.72 -10.03
CA VAL A 73 -34.83 -49.68 -11.46
C VAL A 73 -34.44 -51.05 -12.02
N HIS A 74 -33.78 -51.92 -11.25
CA HIS A 74 -33.53 -53.31 -11.67
C HIS A 74 -34.80 -54.16 -11.64
N GLU A 75 -35.58 -54.07 -10.57
CA GLU A 75 -36.85 -54.81 -10.41
C GLU A 75 -37.84 -54.47 -11.54
N THR A 76 -37.98 -53.19 -11.89
CA THR A 76 -38.82 -52.76 -13.02
C THR A 76 -38.23 -53.14 -14.40
N LEU A 77 -36.92 -53.32 -14.52
CA LEU A 77 -36.28 -53.83 -15.74
C LEU A 77 -36.52 -55.33 -15.93
N ASP A 78 -36.38 -56.13 -14.86
CA ASP A 78 -36.64 -57.57 -14.89
C ASP A 78 -38.13 -57.88 -15.06
N LEU A 79 -39.02 -57.17 -14.36
CA LEU A 79 -40.48 -57.27 -14.58
C LEU A 79 -40.87 -56.92 -16.01
N LYS A 80 -40.17 -55.99 -16.66
CA LYS A 80 -40.38 -55.67 -18.08
C LYS A 80 -39.89 -56.79 -19.00
N GLN A 81 -38.75 -57.42 -18.72
CA GLN A 81 -38.27 -58.57 -19.48
C GLN A 81 -39.21 -59.79 -19.33
N ASP A 82 -39.76 -60.00 -18.13
CA ASP A 82 -40.79 -61.01 -17.87
C ASP A 82 -42.10 -60.71 -18.65
N LEU A 83 -42.54 -59.44 -18.69
CA LEU A 83 -43.70 -58.99 -19.46
C LEU A 83 -43.51 -59.16 -20.98
N ASP A 84 -42.35 -58.76 -21.50
CA ASP A 84 -42.01 -58.92 -22.92
C ASP A 84 -41.91 -60.41 -23.30
N SER A 85 -41.40 -61.25 -22.39
CA SER A 85 -41.34 -62.72 -22.55
C SER A 85 -42.73 -63.37 -22.53
N LEU A 86 -43.60 -62.99 -21.60
CA LEU A 86 -45.02 -63.38 -21.57
C LEU A 86 -45.75 -62.94 -22.84
N THR A 87 -45.51 -61.72 -23.30
CA THR A 87 -46.11 -61.17 -24.52
C THR A 87 -45.65 -61.93 -25.77
N SER A 88 -44.36 -62.28 -25.84
CA SER A 88 -43.79 -63.14 -26.89
C SER A 88 -44.43 -64.54 -26.87
N PHE A 89 -44.48 -65.18 -25.70
CA PHE A 89 -45.09 -66.49 -25.47
C PHE A 89 -46.57 -66.54 -25.89
N ILE A 90 -47.39 -65.57 -25.45
CA ILE A 90 -48.80 -65.44 -25.83
C ILE A 90 -48.94 -65.26 -27.36
N ASN A 91 -48.06 -64.48 -27.99
CA ASN A 91 -48.08 -64.27 -29.44
C ASN A 91 -47.62 -65.50 -30.24
N ILE A 92 -46.72 -66.32 -29.69
CA ILE A 92 -46.35 -67.62 -30.26
C ILE A 92 -47.53 -68.60 -30.12
N ALA A 93 -48.11 -68.73 -28.93
CA ALA A 93 -49.26 -69.62 -28.69
C ALA A 93 -50.47 -69.27 -29.57
N LYS A 94 -50.75 -67.98 -29.78
CA LYS A 94 -51.78 -67.49 -30.72
C LYS A 94 -51.50 -67.86 -32.19
N ARG A 95 -50.23 -68.04 -32.59
CA ARG A 95 -49.83 -68.41 -33.96
C ARG A 95 -49.77 -69.92 -34.17
N THR A 96 -49.43 -70.70 -33.14
CA THR A 96 -49.28 -72.17 -33.21
C THR A 96 -50.54 -72.93 -32.79
N GLY A 97 -51.46 -72.28 -32.08
CA GLY A 97 -52.60 -72.95 -31.43
C GLY A 97 -52.20 -73.84 -30.25
N LYS A 98 -50.96 -73.75 -29.75
CA LYS A 98 -50.43 -74.58 -28.66
C LYS A 98 -49.64 -73.74 -27.65
N TRP A 99 -49.92 -73.97 -26.37
CA TRP A 99 -49.17 -73.40 -25.25
C TRP A 99 -47.99 -74.33 -24.94
N ASP A 100 -46.78 -73.91 -25.31
CA ASP A 100 -45.51 -74.65 -25.11
C ASP A 100 -44.79 -74.07 -23.88
N THR A 101 -45.30 -74.41 -22.69
CA THR A 101 -44.93 -73.80 -21.40
C THR A 101 -43.45 -73.92 -21.06
N ASP A 102 -42.81 -74.98 -21.53
CA ASP A 102 -41.42 -75.36 -21.20
C ASP A 102 -40.39 -74.33 -21.70
N ARG A 103 -40.82 -73.40 -22.57
CA ARG A 103 -40.01 -72.27 -23.09
C ARG A 103 -40.20 -70.95 -22.34
N LEU A 104 -41.21 -70.84 -21.47
CA LEU A 104 -41.44 -69.62 -20.70
C LEU A 104 -40.57 -69.67 -19.43
N GLN A 105 -39.57 -68.81 -19.35
CA GLN A 105 -38.79 -68.60 -18.14
C GLN A 105 -39.04 -67.18 -17.66
N LEU A 106 -39.56 -67.04 -16.44
CA LEU A 106 -39.77 -65.76 -15.76
C LEU A 106 -38.76 -65.65 -14.63
N LYS A 107 -38.17 -64.46 -14.46
CA LYS A 107 -37.17 -64.18 -13.42
C LYS A 107 -37.79 -63.99 -12.04
N THR A 108 -38.99 -63.42 -11.98
CA THR A 108 -39.57 -62.94 -10.72
C THR A 108 -40.51 -63.93 -10.02
N LEU A 109 -41.10 -64.90 -10.74
CA LEU A 109 -42.12 -65.82 -10.22
C LEU A 109 -42.01 -67.24 -10.80
N PRO A 110 -42.04 -68.31 -9.98
CA PRO A 110 -42.08 -69.69 -10.45
C PRO A 110 -43.48 -70.08 -10.99
N LEU A 111 -43.50 -70.85 -12.08
CA LEU A 111 -44.70 -71.19 -12.84
C LEU A 111 -45.73 -72.02 -12.05
N ASP A 112 -45.29 -72.85 -11.11
CA ASP A 112 -46.17 -73.72 -10.32
C ASP A 112 -47.19 -72.91 -9.48
N SER A 113 -46.79 -71.72 -9.03
CA SER A 113 -47.65 -70.77 -8.32
C SER A 113 -48.70 -70.09 -9.22
N ILE A 114 -48.59 -70.23 -10.54
CA ILE A 114 -49.51 -69.64 -11.53
C ILE A 114 -50.59 -70.64 -11.98
N PHE A 115 -50.30 -71.94 -11.95
CA PHE A 115 -51.18 -72.99 -12.49
C PHE A 115 -51.83 -73.94 -11.45
N GLY A 116 -51.36 -73.98 -10.20
CA GLY A 116 -52.15 -74.42 -9.05
C GLY A 116 -52.69 -75.87 -9.09
N ILE A 117 -51.82 -76.86 -9.34
CA ILE A 117 -52.19 -78.28 -9.35
C ILE A 117 -51.78 -78.94 -8.03
N THR A 118 -52.75 -79.49 -7.29
CA THR A 118 -52.51 -80.30 -6.09
C THR A 118 -53.31 -81.60 -6.15
N ASN A 119 -52.60 -82.73 -6.18
CA ASN A 119 -53.19 -84.06 -6.05
C ASN A 119 -52.95 -84.56 -4.61
N ASP A 120 -53.98 -85.07 -3.95
CA ASP A 120 -54.12 -86.51 -3.69
C ASP A 120 -55.42 -86.80 -2.91
N ASP A 121 -56.02 -87.95 -3.19
CA ASP A 121 -57.30 -88.38 -2.65
C ASP A 121 -57.22 -89.86 -2.22
N THR A 122 -58.26 -90.33 -1.51
CA THR A 122 -58.51 -91.70 -1.03
C THR A 122 -57.86 -92.12 0.30
N HIS A 123 -58.71 -92.46 1.28
CA HIS A 123 -58.99 -93.87 1.57
C HIS A 123 -60.33 -94.05 2.33
N ILE A 124 -61.03 -95.15 2.06
CA ILE A 124 -62.39 -95.45 2.56
C ILE A 124 -62.37 -96.76 3.34
N SER A 125 -63.07 -96.87 4.49
CA SER A 125 -63.99 -97.98 4.80
C SER A 125 -64.66 -97.94 6.19
N ASN A 126 -65.91 -98.43 6.21
CA ASN A 126 -66.66 -99.11 7.28
C ASN A 126 -67.42 -98.23 8.32
N PRO A 127 -68.75 -98.01 8.19
CA PRO A 127 -69.19 -96.61 8.14
C PRO A 127 -70.42 -96.23 8.98
N LEU A 128 -70.91 -97.05 9.94
CA LEU A 128 -72.15 -96.72 10.67
C LEU A 128 -72.01 -96.70 12.21
N HIS A 129 -71.41 -97.72 12.83
CA HIS A 129 -71.32 -97.76 14.30
C HIS A 129 -70.30 -96.74 14.85
N LYS A 130 -69.15 -96.61 14.17
CA LYS A 130 -68.24 -95.48 14.40
C LYS A 130 -68.86 -94.13 14.06
N GLU A 131 -69.79 -94.05 13.11
CA GLU A 131 -70.37 -92.75 12.70
C GLU A 131 -71.25 -92.15 13.80
N ILE A 132 -71.98 -92.98 14.57
CA ILE A 132 -72.79 -92.50 15.70
C ILE A 132 -71.87 -92.04 16.85
N GLN A 133 -70.90 -92.86 17.27
CA GLN A 133 -69.94 -92.45 18.31
C GLN A 133 -69.15 -91.20 17.89
N TYR A 134 -68.71 -91.12 16.64
CA TYR A 134 -68.02 -89.97 16.08
C TYR A 134 -68.94 -88.73 15.99
N ARG A 135 -70.24 -88.89 15.76
CA ARG A 135 -71.21 -87.77 15.84
C ARG A 135 -71.33 -87.25 17.26
N ASP A 136 -71.42 -88.11 18.28
CA ASP A 136 -71.51 -87.68 19.68
C ASP A 136 -70.21 -87.02 20.19
N GLU A 137 -69.05 -87.63 19.88
CA GLU A 137 -67.73 -87.04 20.15
C GLU A 137 -67.55 -85.70 19.42
N ARG A 138 -67.97 -85.61 18.15
CA ARG A 138 -67.90 -84.38 17.35
C ARG A 138 -68.92 -83.32 17.79
N ILE A 139 -70.05 -83.70 18.38
CA ILE A 139 -70.97 -82.77 19.05
C ILE A 139 -70.31 -82.16 20.29
N GLN A 140 -69.60 -82.95 21.11
CA GLN A 140 -68.85 -82.40 22.25
C GLN A 140 -67.72 -81.48 21.79
N VAL A 141 -66.95 -81.86 20.76
CA VAL A 141 -65.91 -81.01 20.17
C VAL A 141 -66.51 -79.70 19.63
N LEU A 142 -67.62 -79.76 18.88
CA LEU A 142 -68.29 -78.57 18.35
C LEU A 142 -68.89 -77.69 19.46
N GLN A 143 -69.34 -78.26 20.58
CA GLN A 143 -69.79 -77.49 21.74
C GLN A 143 -68.62 -76.73 22.40
N ALA A 144 -67.48 -77.41 22.61
CA ALA A 144 -66.27 -76.78 23.13
C ALA A 144 -65.70 -75.73 22.16
N GLU A 145 -65.77 -75.97 20.85
CA GLU A 145 -65.36 -75.03 19.81
C GLU A 145 -66.27 -73.79 19.76
N ILE A 146 -67.60 -73.95 19.87
CA ILE A 146 -68.54 -72.83 19.99
C ILE A 146 -68.29 -72.02 21.26
N GLU A 147 -67.95 -72.66 22.38
CA GLU A 147 -67.63 -71.96 23.63
C GLU A 147 -66.28 -71.23 23.57
N TYR A 148 -65.28 -71.83 22.93
CA TYR A 148 -64.00 -71.18 22.62
C TYR A 148 -64.18 -69.99 21.66
N LEU A 149 -64.98 -70.13 20.60
CA LEU A 149 -65.29 -69.05 19.66
C LEU A 149 -66.08 -67.92 20.34
N ARG A 150 -67.03 -68.21 21.24
CA ARG A 150 -67.71 -67.20 22.07
C ARG A 150 -66.75 -66.47 23.01
N LYS A 151 -65.76 -67.16 23.59
CA LYS A 151 -64.71 -66.53 24.39
C LYS A 151 -63.84 -65.62 23.51
N MET A 152 -63.39 -66.11 22.37
CA MET A 152 -62.61 -65.34 21.39
C MET A 152 -63.37 -64.11 20.89
N GLN A 153 -64.67 -64.23 20.60
CA GLN A 153 -65.54 -63.11 20.20
C GLN A 153 -65.68 -62.07 21.32
N ASN A 154 -65.80 -62.49 22.58
CA ASN A 154 -65.83 -61.57 23.73
C ASN A 154 -64.49 -60.85 23.92
N ASP A 155 -63.37 -61.56 23.78
CA ASP A 155 -62.04 -60.97 23.95
C ASP A 155 -61.65 -60.07 22.76
N LEU A 156 -62.07 -60.40 21.52
CA LEU A 156 -62.06 -59.48 20.37
C LEU A 156 -62.95 -58.25 20.61
N SER A 157 -64.17 -58.42 21.15
CA SER A 157 -65.05 -57.28 21.44
C SER A 157 -64.44 -56.33 22.49
N LYS A 158 -63.75 -56.88 23.49
CA LYS A 158 -62.95 -56.10 24.45
C LYS A 158 -61.76 -55.41 23.76
N GLN A 159 -61.05 -56.07 22.85
CA GLN A 159 -59.98 -55.44 22.08
C GLN A 159 -60.51 -54.29 21.20
N THR A 160 -61.64 -54.45 20.52
CA THR A 160 -62.27 -53.38 19.71
C THR A 160 -62.73 -52.21 20.57
N LEU A 161 -63.33 -52.47 21.74
CA LEU A 161 -63.67 -51.42 22.72
C LEU A 161 -62.42 -50.70 23.24
N ASN A 162 -61.37 -51.45 23.57
CA ASN A 162 -60.10 -50.87 24.01
C ASN A 162 -59.47 -50.02 22.89
N LEU A 163 -59.38 -50.51 21.65
CA LEU A 163 -58.85 -49.77 20.49
C LEU A 163 -59.60 -48.45 20.24
N ASN A 164 -60.93 -48.47 20.33
CA ASN A 164 -61.77 -47.27 20.21
C ASN A 164 -61.60 -46.30 21.40
N SER A 165 -61.08 -46.76 22.54
CA SER A 165 -60.76 -45.91 23.70
C SER A 165 -59.30 -45.42 23.72
N SER A 166 -58.35 -46.22 23.20
CA SER A 166 -56.91 -45.93 23.15
C SER A 166 -56.48 -45.17 21.89
N THR A 167 -57.42 -44.88 20.99
CA THR A 167 -57.19 -44.07 19.79
C THR A 167 -58.23 -42.95 19.77
N SER A 168 -58.28 -42.15 20.84
CA SER A 168 -59.30 -41.12 20.97
C SER A 168 -59.14 -40.08 19.85
N GLU A 169 -60.26 -39.73 19.20
CA GLU A 169 -60.26 -38.74 18.11
C GLU A 169 -59.69 -37.38 18.57
N ASN A 170 -59.77 -37.11 19.87
CA ASN A 170 -59.24 -35.91 20.53
C ASN A 170 -57.72 -35.90 20.64
N GLU A 171 -57.06 -37.06 20.85
CA GLU A 171 -55.59 -37.14 20.85
C GLU A 171 -55.01 -36.96 19.45
N LEU A 172 -55.63 -37.56 18.43
CA LEU A 172 -55.25 -37.33 17.03
C LEU A 172 -55.48 -35.87 16.61
N LYS A 173 -56.60 -35.24 17.02
CA LYS A 173 -56.82 -33.80 16.84
C LYS A 173 -55.77 -32.97 17.59
N GLY A 174 -55.43 -33.33 18.83
CA GLY A 174 -54.39 -32.66 19.62
C GLY A 174 -53.01 -32.71 18.97
N GLN A 175 -52.59 -33.90 18.51
CA GLN A 175 -51.35 -34.07 17.75
C GLN A 175 -51.36 -33.27 16.44
N ASN A 176 -52.48 -33.24 15.72
CA ASN A 176 -52.62 -32.48 14.48
C ASN A 176 -52.55 -30.95 14.72
N ILE A 177 -53.13 -30.44 15.81
CA ILE A 177 -52.98 -29.03 16.22
C ILE A 177 -51.52 -28.71 16.57
N ILE A 178 -50.83 -29.59 17.29
CA ILE A 178 -49.40 -29.43 17.63
C ILE A 178 -48.53 -29.45 16.36
N LEU A 179 -48.80 -30.36 15.42
CA LEU A 179 -48.08 -30.44 14.15
C LEU A 179 -48.34 -29.21 13.27
N THR A 180 -49.59 -28.75 13.18
CA THR A 180 -49.96 -27.53 12.43
C THR A 180 -49.22 -26.32 13.00
N LYS A 181 -49.26 -26.12 14.32
CA LYS A 181 -48.50 -25.04 14.98
C LYS A 181 -47.00 -25.15 14.71
N LYS A 182 -46.42 -26.35 14.76
CA LYS A 182 -45.00 -26.58 14.46
C LYS A 182 -44.65 -26.27 12.99
N VAL A 183 -45.56 -26.52 12.05
CA VAL A 183 -45.41 -26.13 10.64
C VAL A 183 -45.45 -24.61 10.47
N ASP A 184 -46.33 -23.91 11.18
CA ASP A 184 -46.42 -22.45 11.11
C ASP A 184 -45.24 -21.75 11.82
N ASP A 185 -44.78 -22.27 12.96
CA ASP A 185 -43.54 -21.85 13.62
C ASP A 185 -42.30 -22.01 12.70
N LEU A 186 -42.27 -23.10 11.90
CA LEU A 186 -41.22 -23.33 10.90
C LEU A 186 -41.34 -22.39 9.69
N ARG A 187 -42.57 -22.10 9.22
CA ARG A 187 -42.83 -21.12 8.16
C ARG A 187 -42.39 -19.71 8.56
N SER A 188 -42.65 -19.29 9.80
CA SER A 188 -42.19 -17.99 10.31
C SER A 188 -40.67 -17.90 10.29
N LYS A 189 -39.97 -18.92 10.82
CA LYS A 189 -38.50 -18.98 10.80
C LYS A 189 -37.91 -19.01 9.40
N PHE A 190 -38.54 -19.73 8.47
CA PHE A 190 -38.13 -19.72 7.07
C PHE A 190 -38.28 -18.34 6.43
N ALA A 191 -39.38 -17.63 6.69
CA ALA A 191 -39.57 -16.26 6.21
C ALA A 191 -38.53 -15.28 6.79
N GLU A 192 -38.21 -15.39 8.08
CA GLU A 192 -37.13 -14.63 8.73
C GLU A 192 -35.75 -14.89 8.09
N GLU A 193 -35.39 -16.15 7.82
CA GLU A 193 -34.12 -16.48 7.16
C GLU A 193 -34.08 -16.02 5.70
N CYS A 194 -35.19 -16.08 4.96
CA CYS A 194 -35.29 -15.47 3.64
C CYS A 194 -35.09 -13.95 3.68
N GLN A 195 -35.63 -13.26 4.69
CA GLN A 195 -35.42 -11.82 4.87
C GLN A 195 -33.96 -11.49 5.23
N LYS A 196 -33.31 -12.30 6.07
CA LYS A 196 -31.87 -12.18 6.37
C LYS A 196 -31.02 -12.43 5.11
N ALA A 197 -31.37 -13.42 4.29
CA ALA A 197 -30.67 -13.73 3.05
C ALA A 197 -30.72 -12.59 2.02
N GLU A 198 -31.89 -11.98 1.79
CA GLU A 198 -31.99 -10.77 0.93
C GLU A 198 -31.25 -9.57 1.53
N THR A 199 -31.24 -9.43 2.87
CA THR A 199 -30.45 -8.38 3.54
C THR A 199 -28.95 -8.57 3.28
N TYR A 200 -28.41 -9.77 3.48
CA TYR A 200 -27.00 -10.07 3.19
C TYR A 200 -26.66 -9.92 1.69
N LYS A 201 -27.59 -10.26 0.80
CA LYS A 201 -27.46 -10.06 -0.66
C LYS A 201 -27.42 -8.58 -1.04
N MET A 202 -28.09 -7.71 -0.28
CA MET A 202 -27.98 -6.25 -0.43
C MET A 202 -26.64 -5.73 0.13
N ASP A 203 -26.20 -6.19 1.30
CA ASP A 203 -24.87 -5.87 1.86
C ASP A 203 -23.72 -6.28 0.91
N ILE A 204 -23.82 -7.45 0.28
CA ILE A 204 -22.85 -7.94 -0.70
C ILE A 204 -22.83 -7.04 -1.94
N ARG A 205 -23.98 -6.55 -2.42
CA ARG A 205 -24.05 -5.58 -3.52
C ARG A 205 -23.41 -4.24 -3.14
N LEU A 206 -23.70 -3.70 -1.96
CA LEU A 206 -23.10 -2.46 -1.46
C LEU A 206 -21.58 -2.58 -1.35
N LYS A 207 -21.07 -3.66 -0.74
CA LYS A 207 -19.62 -3.92 -0.63
C LYS A 207 -18.96 -4.18 -1.99
N SER A 208 -19.65 -4.81 -2.94
CA SER A 208 -19.16 -4.99 -4.30
C SER A 208 -19.02 -3.66 -5.07
N ASN A 209 -19.92 -2.71 -4.83
CA ASN A 209 -19.81 -1.36 -5.41
C ASN A 209 -18.67 -0.56 -4.76
N GLN A 210 -18.57 -0.55 -3.43
CA GLN A 210 -17.45 0.06 -2.70
C GLN A 210 -16.08 -0.49 -3.16
N LEU A 211 -15.99 -1.80 -3.41
CA LEU A 211 -14.77 -2.42 -3.92
C LEU A 211 -14.44 -1.93 -5.34
N LYS A 212 -15.43 -1.73 -6.22
CA LYS A 212 -15.21 -1.14 -7.56
C LYS A 212 -14.77 0.32 -7.49
N GLU A 213 -15.35 1.10 -6.58
CA GLU A 213 -14.97 2.51 -6.35
C GLU A 213 -13.51 2.60 -5.88
N LEU A 214 -13.12 1.79 -4.88
CA LEU A 214 -11.73 1.69 -4.42
C LEU A 214 -10.77 1.17 -5.52
N GLN A 215 -11.22 0.24 -6.37
CA GLN A 215 -10.44 -0.25 -7.51
C GLN A 215 -10.19 0.86 -8.55
N GLN A 216 -11.18 1.74 -8.78
CA GLN A 216 -11.03 2.90 -9.67
C GLN A 216 -10.11 3.96 -9.06
N GLU A 217 -10.26 4.28 -7.76
CA GLU A 217 -9.38 5.21 -7.06
C GLU A 217 -7.92 4.74 -7.06
N LEU A 218 -7.68 3.44 -6.82
CA LEU A 218 -6.36 2.81 -6.88
C LEU A 218 -5.74 2.93 -8.29
N ASN A 219 -6.53 2.69 -9.34
CA ASN A 219 -6.06 2.82 -10.72
C ASN A 219 -5.70 4.28 -11.05
N LEU A 220 -6.53 5.26 -10.65
CA LEU A 220 -6.26 6.68 -10.86
C LEU A 220 -4.98 7.12 -10.13
N LYS A 221 -4.80 6.70 -8.86
CA LYS A 221 -3.57 6.94 -8.09
C LYS A 221 -2.35 6.30 -8.76
N LYS A 222 -2.46 5.06 -9.27
CA LYS A 222 -1.38 4.38 -10.00
C LYS A 222 -0.95 5.17 -11.24
N THR A 223 -1.89 5.59 -12.10
CA THR A 223 -1.57 6.40 -13.29
C THR A 223 -0.98 7.76 -12.93
N TYR A 224 -1.45 8.41 -11.85
CA TYR A 224 -0.86 9.65 -11.35
C TYR A 224 0.61 9.47 -10.92
N TYR A 225 0.91 8.43 -10.13
CA TYR A 225 2.30 8.16 -9.71
C TYR A 225 3.19 7.73 -10.89
N GLU A 226 2.68 6.97 -11.85
CA GLU A 226 3.40 6.60 -13.08
C GLU A 226 3.77 7.85 -13.90
N GLY A 227 2.83 8.79 -14.08
CA GLY A 227 3.11 10.09 -14.70
C GLY A 227 4.17 10.88 -13.93
N HIS A 228 4.04 10.97 -12.60
CA HIS A 228 4.97 11.72 -11.76
C HIS A 228 6.40 11.12 -11.74
N ILE A 229 6.54 9.80 -11.80
CA ILE A 229 7.83 9.10 -11.92
C ILE A 229 8.51 9.43 -13.27
N ASN A 230 7.73 9.51 -14.36
CA ASN A 230 8.24 9.90 -15.66
C ASN A 230 8.70 11.37 -15.70
N ASP A 231 7.95 12.27 -15.08
CA ASP A 231 8.33 13.69 -14.91
C ASP A 231 9.61 13.85 -14.10
N LEU A 232 9.72 13.15 -12.95
CA LEU A 232 10.93 13.17 -12.12
C LEU A 232 12.14 12.59 -12.85
N SER A 233 11.96 11.49 -13.61
CA SER A 233 13.03 10.90 -14.42
C SER A 233 13.50 11.85 -15.52
N THR A 234 12.56 12.58 -16.14
CA THR A 234 12.85 13.59 -17.17
C THR A 234 13.60 14.79 -16.58
N LYS A 235 13.13 15.32 -15.44
CA LYS A 235 13.80 16.41 -14.70
C LYS A 235 15.20 16.01 -14.23
N LEU A 236 15.37 14.80 -13.69
CA LEU A 236 16.66 14.26 -13.26
C LEU A 236 17.63 14.15 -14.43
N LYS A 237 17.16 13.68 -15.58
CA LYS A 237 17.96 13.66 -16.81
C LYS A 237 18.39 15.08 -17.23
N THR A 238 17.48 16.05 -17.30
CA THR A 238 17.83 17.45 -17.63
C THR A 238 18.82 18.07 -16.65
N ILE A 239 18.76 17.72 -15.36
CA ILE A 239 19.75 18.15 -14.37
C ILE A 239 21.11 17.49 -14.62
N SER A 240 21.14 16.20 -14.93
CA SER A 240 22.36 15.46 -15.30
C SER A 240 23.02 16.04 -16.56
N ASP A 241 22.24 16.25 -17.62
CA ASP A 241 22.69 16.80 -18.89
C ASP A 241 23.30 18.21 -18.70
N ARG A 242 22.61 19.10 -17.95
CA ARG A 242 23.12 20.44 -17.59
C ARG A 242 24.34 20.41 -16.69
N HIS A 243 24.44 19.45 -15.77
CA HIS A 243 25.63 19.32 -14.91
C HIS A 243 26.85 18.87 -15.71
N GLN A 244 26.68 17.96 -16.68
CA GLN A 244 27.73 17.55 -17.61
C GLN A 244 28.15 18.72 -18.52
N GLU A 245 27.21 19.49 -19.04
CA GLU A 245 27.47 20.72 -19.81
C GLU A 245 28.26 21.75 -18.99
N THR A 246 27.78 22.08 -17.78
CA THR A 246 28.42 23.03 -16.86
C THR A 246 29.84 22.59 -16.49
N THR A 247 30.04 21.30 -16.20
CA THR A 247 31.36 20.72 -15.93
C THR A 247 32.30 20.84 -17.13
N THR A 248 31.77 20.67 -18.35
CA THR A 248 32.54 20.83 -19.59
C THR A 248 32.95 22.29 -19.81
N ILE A 249 32.05 23.23 -19.57
CA ILE A 249 32.34 24.69 -19.65
C ILE A 249 33.41 25.07 -18.63
N LEU A 250 33.25 24.69 -17.35
CA LEU A 250 34.21 25.00 -16.28
C LEU A 250 35.61 24.41 -16.56
N ASN A 251 35.70 23.18 -17.09
CA ASN A 251 36.97 22.59 -17.49
C ASN A 251 37.66 23.37 -18.63
N ASN A 252 36.89 23.85 -19.60
CA ASN A 252 37.40 24.68 -20.70
C ASN A 252 37.85 26.06 -20.20
N GLU A 253 37.08 26.72 -19.33
CA GLU A 253 37.46 27.99 -18.71
C GLU A 253 38.73 27.85 -17.87
N LEU A 254 38.85 26.77 -17.09
CA LEU A 254 40.02 26.47 -16.27
C LEU A 254 41.26 26.21 -17.15
N ALA A 255 41.12 25.51 -18.28
CA ALA A 255 42.21 25.35 -19.24
C ALA A 255 42.68 26.70 -19.83
N VAL A 256 41.74 27.57 -20.25
CA VAL A 256 42.06 28.92 -20.73
C VAL A 256 42.71 29.78 -19.64
N LYS A 257 42.26 29.67 -18.39
CA LYS A 257 42.84 30.40 -17.25
C LYS A 257 44.26 29.92 -16.92
N ASN A 258 44.52 28.62 -16.97
CA ASN A 258 45.88 28.09 -16.82
C ASN A 258 46.80 28.62 -17.93
N GLN A 259 46.34 28.64 -19.18
CA GLN A 259 47.10 29.20 -20.30
C GLN A 259 47.38 30.71 -20.13
N GLN A 260 46.42 31.48 -19.59
CA GLN A 260 46.63 32.90 -19.26
C GLN A 260 47.66 33.09 -18.13
N VAL A 261 47.66 32.22 -17.10
CA VAL A 261 48.66 32.25 -16.02
C VAL A 261 50.06 31.89 -16.54
N GLU A 262 50.17 30.92 -17.44
CA GLU A 262 51.43 30.54 -18.09
C GLU A 262 52.00 31.69 -18.93
N GLN A 263 51.16 32.35 -19.74
CA GLN A 263 51.55 33.53 -20.51
C GLN A 263 52.00 34.71 -19.62
N LEU A 264 51.29 34.97 -18.52
CA LEU A 264 51.67 36.02 -17.56
C LEU A 264 52.97 35.69 -16.83
N THR A 265 53.21 34.41 -16.51
CA THR A 265 54.49 33.96 -15.93
C THR A 265 55.65 34.24 -16.89
N GLN A 266 55.51 33.89 -18.17
CA GLN A 266 56.52 34.17 -19.20
C GLN A 266 56.77 35.68 -19.38
N GLN A 267 55.73 36.51 -19.32
CA GLN A 267 55.88 37.98 -19.36
C GLN A 267 56.60 38.53 -18.12
N ILE A 268 56.33 37.99 -16.93
CA ILE A 268 57.02 38.38 -15.70
C ILE A 268 58.51 37.99 -15.77
N GLU A 269 58.85 36.80 -16.28
CA GLU A 269 60.23 36.39 -16.51
C GLU A 269 60.95 37.31 -17.51
N GLN A 270 60.30 37.69 -18.61
CA GLN A 270 60.84 38.68 -19.55
C GLN A 270 61.12 40.02 -18.87
N VAL A 271 60.15 40.58 -18.14
CA VAL A 271 60.30 41.88 -17.44
C VAL A 271 61.37 41.83 -16.35
N ILE A 272 61.56 40.69 -15.68
CA ILE A 272 62.67 40.49 -14.73
C ILE A 272 64.02 40.56 -15.45
N ASN A 273 64.16 39.88 -16.61
CA ASN A 273 65.39 39.92 -17.41
C ASN A 273 65.68 41.33 -17.98
N GLU A 274 64.66 42.03 -18.47
CA GLU A 274 64.78 43.43 -18.92
C GLU A 274 65.19 44.36 -17.77
N LYS A 275 64.58 44.19 -16.58
CA LYS A 275 64.95 44.96 -15.38
C LYS A 275 66.41 44.72 -14.97
N ILE A 276 66.91 43.48 -15.06
CA ILE A 276 68.33 43.15 -14.81
C ILE A 276 69.23 43.87 -15.84
N SER A 277 68.83 43.91 -17.11
CA SER A 277 69.55 44.65 -18.15
C SER A 277 69.63 46.16 -17.85
N PHE A 278 68.49 46.80 -17.53
CA PHE A 278 68.46 48.22 -17.19
C PHE A 278 69.16 48.56 -15.86
N GLU A 279 69.15 47.65 -14.88
CA GLU A 279 69.89 47.83 -13.62
C GLU A 279 71.41 47.79 -13.86
N ASN A 280 71.89 46.95 -14.78
CA ASN A 280 73.29 46.97 -15.24
C ASN A 280 73.61 48.28 -16.00
N GLU A 281 72.78 48.67 -16.97
CA GLU A 281 72.97 49.92 -17.73
C GLU A 281 72.98 51.15 -16.82
N ARG A 282 72.08 51.24 -15.83
CA ARG A 282 72.07 52.30 -14.82
C ARG A 282 73.40 52.35 -14.06
N ASN A 283 73.94 51.19 -13.66
CA ASN A 283 75.19 51.15 -12.90
C ASN A 283 76.40 51.62 -13.75
N ASP A 284 76.41 51.35 -15.06
CA ASP A 284 77.43 51.89 -15.97
C ASP A 284 77.23 53.37 -16.32
N LEU A 285 75.98 53.84 -16.43
CA LEU A 285 75.67 55.27 -16.53
C LEU A 285 76.05 56.03 -15.25
N GLU A 286 75.86 55.45 -14.06
CA GLU A 286 76.28 56.07 -12.80
C GLU A 286 77.82 56.18 -12.71
N ARG A 287 78.56 55.17 -13.21
CA ARG A 287 80.02 55.25 -13.37
C ARG A 287 80.43 56.39 -14.31
N GLN A 288 79.79 56.51 -15.47
CA GLN A 288 80.02 57.62 -16.40
C GLN A 288 79.66 58.98 -15.78
N TYR A 289 78.56 59.04 -15.00
CA TYR A 289 78.11 60.26 -14.33
C TYR A 289 79.12 60.72 -13.28
N ARG A 290 79.63 59.81 -12.42
CA ARG A 290 80.68 60.11 -11.44
C ARG A 290 81.98 60.65 -12.10
N VAL A 291 82.33 60.16 -13.30
CA VAL A 291 83.45 60.71 -14.09
C VAL A 291 83.14 62.13 -14.60
N LYS A 292 81.92 62.37 -15.08
CA LYS A 292 81.46 63.70 -15.53
C LYS A 292 81.33 64.71 -14.39
N ASP A 293 80.88 64.31 -13.20
CA ASP A 293 80.78 65.17 -12.02
C ASP A 293 82.17 65.65 -11.58
N SER A 294 83.19 64.77 -11.58
CA SER A 294 84.58 65.17 -11.35
C SER A 294 85.05 66.21 -12.36
N MET A 295 84.80 65.96 -13.65
CA MET A 295 85.16 66.87 -14.75
C MET A 295 84.39 68.19 -14.70
N THR A 296 83.15 68.18 -14.18
CA THR A 296 82.31 69.37 -14.00
C THR A 296 82.78 70.18 -12.80
N ALA A 297 83.19 69.53 -11.70
CA ALA A 297 83.79 70.22 -10.55
C ALA A 297 85.10 70.94 -10.93
N ASP A 298 85.93 70.33 -11.78
CA ASP A 298 87.12 70.96 -12.35
C ASP A 298 86.77 72.18 -13.23
N LEU A 299 85.69 72.12 -14.01
CA LEU A 299 85.21 73.22 -14.84
C LEU A 299 84.55 74.34 -14.02
N GLU A 300 83.73 74.03 -13.03
CA GLU A 300 83.16 75.03 -12.12
C GLU A 300 84.24 75.74 -11.30
N SER A 301 85.34 75.06 -10.96
CA SER A 301 86.52 75.67 -10.35
C SER A 301 87.13 76.75 -11.24
N GLN A 302 87.16 76.52 -12.57
CA GLN A 302 87.58 77.51 -13.56
C GLN A 302 86.56 78.65 -13.70
N ILE A 303 85.26 78.35 -13.77
CA ILE A 303 84.18 79.35 -13.91
C ILE A 303 84.13 80.28 -12.69
N ARG A 304 84.21 79.76 -11.46
CA ARG A 304 84.28 80.57 -10.22
C ARG A 304 85.52 81.47 -10.15
N ASN A 305 86.55 81.21 -10.96
CA ASN A 305 87.72 82.06 -11.10
C ASN A 305 87.55 83.16 -12.19
N LEU A 306 86.62 82.96 -13.13
CA LEU A 306 86.22 83.93 -14.15
C LEU A 306 85.12 84.88 -13.66
N GLU A 307 84.10 84.39 -12.95
CA GLU A 307 82.98 85.20 -12.46
C GLU A 307 83.43 86.32 -11.49
N ARG A 308 84.49 86.06 -10.71
CA ARG A 308 85.17 87.06 -9.86
C ARG A 308 85.74 88.26 -10.61
N GLN A 309 85.87 88.19 -11.94
CA GLN A 309 86.41 89.25 -12.78
C GLN A 309 85.32 90.17 -13.37
N LEU A 310 84.05 89.74 -13.33
CA LEU A 310 82.93 90.40 -14.02
C LEU A 310 82.01 91.22 -13.09
N THR A 311 82.30 91.30 -11.79
CA THR A 311 81.41 91.92 -10.79
C THR A 311 81.47 93.46 -10.75
N VAL A 312 81.41 94.12 -11.92
CA VAL A 312 81.39 95.59 -12.06
C VAL A 312 80.36 96.02 -13.13
N ASN A 313 79.42 96.88 -12.74
CA ASN A 313 78.38 97.60 -13.55
C ASN A 313 77.03 96.90 -13.91
N ASN A 314 75.98 97.36 -13.22
CA ASN A 314 74.72 97.92 -13.78
C ASN A 314 73.57 97.00 -14.30
N HIS A 315 72.38 97.62 -14.48
CA HIS A 315 71.03 97.04 -14.66
C HIS A 315 70.15 97.96 -15.59
N LEU A 316 68.79 98.02 -15.71
CA LEU A 316 67.61 97.49 -14.98
C LEU A 316 66.30 97.66 -15.83
N THR A 317 65.30 96.75 -15.73
CA THR A 317 63.81 96.91 -15.93
C THR A 317 63.08 97.30 -17.27
N ILE A 318 61.99 96.54 -17.56
CA ILE A 318 60.58 96.91 -17.97
C ILE A 318 60.07 96.93 -19.48
N PRO A 319 58.76 96.57 -19.81
CA PRO A 319 58.22 96.28 -21.19
C PRO A 319 56.86 96.96 -21.66
N ILE A 320 56.40 96.82 -22.95
CA ILE A 320 55.18 97.47 -23.60
C ILE A 320 54.52 96.62 -24.79
N GLU A 321 53.31 97.01 -25.30
CA GLU A 321 52.43 96.52 -26.44
C GLU A 321 52.50 97.39 -27.77
N PRO A 322 51.51 97.66 -28.72
CA PRO A 322 50.09 97.24 -29.07
C PRO A 322 49.71 97.18 -30.63
N THR A 323 48.44 97.49 -31.07
CA THR A 323 47.81 97.74 -32.46
C THR A 323 46.93 96.61 -33.10
N VAL A 324 46.11 96.69 -34.20
CA VAL A 324 45.95 97.52 -35.47
C VAL A 324 44.46 97.57 -36.08
N SER A 325 44.20 98.15 -37.29
CA SER A 325 42.90 98.18 -38.10
C SER A 325 43.14 98.48 -39.63
N LYS A 326 42.27 98.68 -40.67
CA LYS A 326 40.80 98.82 -41.03
C LYS A 326 40.60 98.58 -42.59
N VAL A 327 39.48 98.92 -43.32
CA VAL A 327 39.35 99.39 -44.78
C VAL A 327 37.88 99.46 -45.41
N ASP A 328 37.67 100.08 -46.62
CA ASP A 328 36.39 100.65 -47.21
C ASP A 328 36.16 100.62 -48.79
N TYR A 329 34.91 100.92 -49.25
CA TYR A 329 34.33 101.65 -50.47
C TYR A 329 34.82 101.64 -51.97
N GLU A 330 33.86 101.71 -52.96
CA GLU A 330 33.50 102.88 -53.86
C GLU A 330 32.98 102.60 -55.34
N LYS A 331 32.23 103.59 -55.94
CA LYS A 331 31.86 103.92 -57.36
C LYS A 331 30.65 103.32 -58.13
N LEU A 332 29.71 104.18 -58.57
CA LEU A 332 29.13 104.29 -59.96
C LEU A 332 28.11 105.46 -60.10
N ASP A 333 28.47 106.58 -60.76
CA ASP A 333 27.56 107.68 -61.19
C ASP A 333 28.28 108.61 -62.21
N GLN A 334 27.69 108.94 -63.38
CA GLN A 334 28.06 110.16 -64.17
C GLN A 334 27.28 110.54 -65.46
N GLU A 335 26.60 109.64 -66.20
CA GLU A 335 26.17 109.94 -67.60
C GLU A 335 24.65 110.10 -67.84
N LEU A 336 24.08 111.29 -67.55
CA LEU A 336 22.73 111.65 -68.06
C LEU A 336 22.49 113.15 -68.34
N ASN A 337 23.49 114.04 -68.19
CA ASN A 337 23.25 115.49 -68.09
C ASN A 337 23.77 116.32 -69.29
N LEU A 338 23.65 115.77 -70.50
CA LEU A 338 23.85 116.49 -71.75
C LEU A 338 22.50 116.80 -72.44
N THR A 339 22.50 117.01 -73.76
CA THR A 339 21.91 118.24 -74.31
C THR A 339 20.76 117.94 -75.28
N ARG A 340 19.49 118.29 -75.04
CA ARG A 340 18.92 119.63 -74.73
C ARG A 340 19.22 120.71 -75.79
N LYS A 341 19.46 120.31 -77.05
CA LYS A 341 19.96 121.18 -78.16
C LYS A 341 19.29 120.95 -79.53
N ARG A 342 17.95 120.84 -79.58
CA ARG A 342 17.25 120.41 -80.82
C ARG A 342 15.87 121.06 -81.11
N LEU A 343 15.60 122.26 -80.57
CA LEU A 343 14.28 122.90 -80.66
C LEU A 343 14.15 124.01 -81.73
N ASP A 344 15.25 124.40 -82.40
CA ASP A 344 15.30 125.58 -83.30
C ASP A 344 14.59 125.41 -84.67
N GLY A 345 13.73 124.39 -84.84
CA GLY A 345 13.14 124.02 -86.14
C GLY A 345 11.79 124.65 -86.50
N ILE A 346 11.11 125.32 -85.56
CA ILE A 346 9.65 125.62 -85.65
C ILE A 346 9.33 126.97 -86.34
N LEU A 347 10.35 127.75 -86.74
CA LEU A 347 10.22 129.20 -87.00
C LEU A 347 9.91 129.63 -88.46
N THR A 348 9.48 128.72 -89.35
CA THR A 348 9.43 128.98 -90.81
C THR A 348 8.06 128.90 -91.50
N GLU A 349 7.03 128.28 -90.92
CA GLU A 349 5.85 127.82 -91.68
C GLU A 349 4.64 128.81 -91.75
N ILE A 350 4.64 129.87 -90.95
CA ILE A 350 3.42 130.68 -90.67
C ILE A 350 3.01 131.67 -91.79
N LYS A 351 3.79 131.86 -92.86
CA LYS A 351 3.68 133.02 -93.78
C LYS A 351 2.70 132.93 -94.97
N THR A 352 1.78 131.95 -95.06
CA THR A 352 1.11 131.62 -96.33
C THR A 352 -0.43 131.66 -96.39
N LYS A 353 -1.15 132.01 -95.30
CA LYS A 353 -2.63 131.79 -95.24
C LYS A 353 -3.57 132.98 -95.46
N ASP A 354 -3.11 134.23 -95.45
CA ASP A 354 -4.02 135.40 -95.46
C ASP A 354 -4.72 135.70 -96.81
N ALA A 355 -4.31 135.03 -97.90
CA ALA A 355 -4.62 135.48 -99.27
C ALA A 355 -6.03 135.12 -99.82
N LEU A 356 -6.83 134.28 -99.15
CA LEU A 356 -8.07 133.73 -99.73
C LEU A 356 -9.37 134.36 -99.20
N ASN A 357 -9.30 135.21 -98.18
CA ASN A 357 -10.48 135.58 -97.37
C ASN A 357 -11.53 136.42 -98.14
N SER A 358 -11.14 137.15 -99.18
CA SER A 358 -12.04 138.08 -99.91
C SER A 358 -12.97 137.45 -100.94
N LYS A 359 -12.86 136.14 -101.24
CA LYS A 359 -13.78 135.50 -102.20
C LYS A 359 -15.02 134.88 -101.53
N LEU A 360 -15.06 134.83 -100.20
CA LEU A 360 -16.10 134.14 -99.44
C LEU A 360 -17.43 134.93 -99.34
N GLU A 361 -17.37 136.25 -99.44
CA GLU A 361 -18.51 137.14 -99.13
C GLU A 361 -19.52 137.28 -100.28
N GLN A 362 -19.12 137.01 -101.53
CA GLN A 362 -19.93 137.38 -102.70
C GLN A 362 -20.99 136.31 -103.08
N ASP A 363 -20.66 135.02 -102.94
CA ASP A 363 -21.60 133.92 -103.22
C ASP A 363 -22.64 133.73 -102.09
N LEU A 364 -22.35 134.26 -100.90
CA LEU A 364 -23.11 134.09 -99.66
C LEU A 364 -24.53 134.69 -99.71
N HIS A 365 -24.78 135.67 -100.59
CA HIS A 365 -26.10 136.30 -100.71
C HIS A 365 -27.09 135.47 -101.55
N LEU A 366 -26.62 134.77 -102.59
CA LEU A 366 -27.50 134.00 -103.49
C LEU A 366 -27.93 132.65 -102.91
N LEU A 367 -27.08 132.03 -102.08
CA LEU A 367 -27.38 130.77 -101.42
C LEU A 367 -28.62 130.86 -100.49
N LYS A 368 -28.85 132.04 -99.92
CA LYS A 368 -29.80 132.24 -98.81
C LYS A 368 -31.26 132.00 -99.19
N ILE A 369 -31.67 132.41 -100.39
CA ILE A 369 -33.06 132.26 -100.86
C ILE A 369 -33.39 130.79 -101.21
N PHE A 370 -32.38 129.97 -101.54
CA PHE A 370 -32.58 128.55 -101.85
C PHE A 370 -32.56 127.64 -100.61
N HIS A 371 -32.00 128.10 -99.48
CA HIS A 371 -31.95 127.30 -98.25
C HIS A 371 -33.23 127.35 -97.42
N ASP A 372 -33.93 128.48 -97.37
CA ASP A 372 -35.07 128.66 -96.47
C ASP A 372 -36.22 127.66 -96.78
N GLU A 373 -36.50 127.34 -98.05
CA GLU A 373 -37.51 126.33 -98.43
C GLU A 373 -37.09 124.87 -98.13
N GLN A 374 -35.80 124.54 -98.15
CA GLN A 374 -35.33 123.20 -97.77
C GLN A 374 -35.24 123.04 -96.24
N LEU A 375 -34.95 124.13 -95.52
CA LEU A 375 -34.84 124.11 -94.06
C LEU A 375 -36.17 123.70 -93.40
N GLU A 376 -37.30 124.19 -93.91
CA GLU A 376 -38.64 123.84 -93.44
C GLU A 376 -38.90 122.31 -93.52
N GLN A 377 -38.54 121.67 -94.65
CA GLN A 377 -38.68 120.21 -94.81
C GLN A 377 -37.74 119.43 -93.88
N HIS A 378 -36.51 119.90 -93.68
CA HIS A 378 -35.57 119.27 -92.76
C HIS A 378 -36.01 119.38 -91.29
N ILE A 379 -36.63 120.49 -90.89
CA ILE A 379 -37.23 120.66 -89.55
C ILE A 379 -38.37 119.65 -89.34
N GLN A 380 -39.23 119.44 -90.35
CA GLN A 380 -40.34 118.49 -90.30
C GLN A 380 -39.86 117.05 -90.05
N ILE A 381 -38.75 116.64 -90.68
CA ILE A 381 -38.14 115.31 -90.52
C ILE A 381 -37.46 115.19 -89.15
N ALA A 382 -36.64 116.17 -88.76
CA ALA A 382 -35.93 116.14 -87.47
C ALA A 382 -36.87 116.09 -86.26
N ALA A 383 -38.07 116.68 -86.36
CA ALA A 383 -39.11 116.58 -85.33
C ALA A 383 -39.64 115.14 -85.16
N SER A 384 -39.71 114.35 -86.24
CA SER A 384 -40.09 112.93 -86.19
C SER A 384 -39.01 112.08 -85.50
N ASP A 385 -37.75 112.27 -85.91
CA ASP A 385 -36.60 111.50 -85.39
C ASP A 385 -36.40 111.73 -83.88
N VAL A 386 -36.60 112.96 -83.39
CA VAL A 386 -36.54 113.30 -81.97
C VAL A 386 -37.60 112.56 -81.14
N GLU A 387 -38.82 112.39 -81.66
CA GLU A 387 -39.88 111.67 -80.93
C GLU A 387 -39.65 110.15 -80.95
N GLN A 388 -39.06 109.61 -82.03
CA GLN A 388 -38.62 108.23 -82.07
C GLN A 388 -37.47 107.96 -81.07
N LEU A 389 -36.46 108.82 -81.01
CA LEU A 389 -35.38 108.71 -80.00
C LEU A 389 -35.91 108.84 -78.56
N ARG A 390 -36.96 109.63 -78.32
CA ARG A 390 -37.63 109.72 -77.01
C ARG A 390 -38.32 108.41 -76.60
N THR A 391 -38.87 107.63 -77.54
CA THR A 391 -39.45 106.31 -77.20
C THR A 391 -38.35 105.27 -76.94
N GLU A 392 -37.25 105.31 -77.70
CA GLU A 392 -36.10 104.41 -77.51
C GLU A 392 -35.35 104.65 -76.18
N ILE A 393 -35.13 105.92 -75.79
CA ILE A 393 -34.60 106.27 -74.47
C ILE A 393 -35.51 105.74 -73.35
N ARG A 394 -36.83 105.75 -73.56
CA ARG A 394 -37.81 105.27 -72.56
C ARG A 394 -37.81 103.74 -72.44
N THR A 395 -37.64 102.99 -73.54
CA THR A 395 -37.53 101.52 -73.47
C THR A 395 -36.18 101.07 -72.89
N LEU A 396 -35.08 101.73 -73.26
CA LEU A 396 -33.75 101.46 -72.71
C LEU A 396 -33.69 101.72 -71.18
N LYS A 397 -34.34 102.79 -70.70
CA LYS A 397 -34.41 103.09 -69.26
C LYS A 397 -35.09 101.97 -68.47
N ASN A 398 -36.22 101.47 -68.96
CA ASN A 398 -36.93 100.35 -68.33
C ASN A 398 -36.06 99.07 -68.32
N LEU A 399 -35.35 98.77 -69.42
CA LEU A 399 -34.46 97.62 -69.51
C LEU A 399 -33.28 97.71 -68.52
N CYS A 400 -32.75 98.92 -68.28
CA CYS A 400 -31.73 99.14 -67.24
C CYS A 400 -32.27 98.92 -65.82
N GLU A 401 -33.54 99.28 -65.55
CA GLU A 401 -34.18 99.08 -64.25
C GLU A 401 -34.43 97.58 -64.00
N GLU A 402 -34.96 96.83 -64.97
CA GLU A 402 -35.07 95.36 -64.89
C GLU A 402 -33.72 94.66 -64.64
N LYS A 403 -32.63 95.15 -65.25
CA LYS A 403 -31.28 94.60 -65.06
C LYS A 403 -30.66 94.95 -63.70
N ALA A 404 -31.04 96.08 -63.11
CA ALA A 404 -30.64 96.42 -61.75
C ALA A 404 -31.30 95.48 -60.72
N ASP A 405 -32.59 95.19 -60.89
CA ASP A 405 -33.32 94.25 -60.03
C ASP A 405 -32.81 92.80 -60.18
N GLU A 406 -32.50 92.35 -61.40
CA GLU A 406 -31.88 91.03 -61.63
C GLU A 406 -30.52 90.91 -60.92
N PHE A 407 -29.71 91.98 -60.95
CA PHE A 407 -28.43 92.03 -60.25
C PHE A 407 -28.59 92.04 -58.72
N HIS A 408 -29.55 92.81 -58.20
CA HIS A 408 -29.82 92.87 -56.77
C HIS A 408 -30.30 91.52 -56.22
N LYS A 409 -31.18 90.83 -56.95
CA LYS A 409 -31.63 89.46 -56.63
C LYS A 409 -30.46 88.48 -56.57
N LYS A 410 -29.59 88.46 -57.60
CA LYS A 410 -28.39 87.60 -57.64
C LYS A 410 -27.41 87.90 -56.51
N SER A 411 -27.27 89.16 -56.10
CA SER A 411 -26.46 89.56 -54.95
C SER A 411 -27.00 88.99 -53.63
N LEU A 412 -28.33 88.99 -53.45
CA LEU A 412 -28.99 88.42 -52.28
C LEU A 412 -28.83 86.90 -52.22
N GLU A 413 -29.08 86.19 -53.34
CA GLU A 413 -28.89 84.73 -53.45
C GLU A 413 -27.46 84.32 -53.13
N LEU A 414 -26.46 85.03 -53.67
CA LEU A 414 -25.04 84.76 -53.43
C LEU A 414 -24.63 84.97 -51.97
N ARG A 415 -25.22 85.97 -51.29
CA ARG A 415 -25.04 86.21 -49.85
C ARG A 415 -25.62 85.06 -49.01
N THR A 416 -26.82 84.59 -49.36
CA THR A 416 -27.44 83.42 -48.70
C THR A 416 -26.60 82.15 -48.85
N CYS A 417 -26.00 81.90 -50.02
CA CYS A 417 -25.07 80.79 -50.21
C CYS A 417 -23.79 80.92 -49.38
N GLN A 418 -23.26 82.14 -49.20
CA GLN A 418 -22.09 82.36 -48.34
C GLN A 418 -22.39 82.09 -46.86
N GLU A 419 -23.57 82.49 -46.37
CA GLU A 419 -24.01 82.22 -45.00
C GLU A 419 -24.24 80.70 -44.78
N GLN A 420 -24.82 79.98 -45.74
CA GLN A 420 -24.95 78.52 -45.68
C GLN A 420 -23.59 77.81 -45.67
N LEU A 421 -22.64 78.23 -46.51
CA LEU A 421 -21.28 77.66 -46.52
C LEU A 421 -20.50 77.95 -45.21
N PHE A 422 -20.76 79.08 -44.56
CA PHE A 422 -20.20 79.39 -43.24
C PHE A 422 -20.79 78.49 -42.15
N ILE A 423 -22.10 78.24 -42.17
CA ILE A 423 -22.79 77.31 -41.26
C ILE A 423 -22.26 75.87 -41.43
N GLU A 424 -22.15 75.38 -42.66
CA GLU A 424 -21.60 74.03 -42.95
C GLU A 424 -20.14 73.89 -42.53
N ARG A 425 -19.30 74.91 -42.74
CA ARG A 425 -17.91 74.92 -42.23
C ARG A 425 -17.87 74.82 -40.71
N ASN A 426 -18.68 75.60 -40.01
CA ASN A 426 -18.71 75.57 -38.55
C ASN A 426 -19.21 74.21 -38.02
N LYS A 427 -20.22 73.59 -38.66
CA LYS A 427 -20.66 72.22 -38.34
C LYS A 427 -19.53 71.21 -38.50
N ASN A 428 -18.80 71.25 -39.62
CA ASN A 428 -17.67 70.33 -39.85
C ASN A 428 -16.56 70.53 -38.82
N ASN A 429 -16.23 71.77 -38.45
CA ASN A 429 -15.25 72.05 -37.41
C ASN A 429 -15.67 71.47 -36.04
N THR A 430 -16.96 71.55 -35.66
CA THR A 430 -17.46 70.86 -34.46
C THR A 430 -17.43 69.33 -34.61
N ASN A 431 -17.72 68.79 -35.79
CA ASN A 431 -17.69 67.35 -36.07
C ASN A 431 -16.25 66.79 -35.97
N GLU A 432 -15.25 67.53 -36.46
CA GLU A 432 -13.83 67.18 -36.29
C GLU A 432 -13.40 67.25 -34.81
N TYR A 433 -13.86 68.26 -34.07
CA TYR A 433 -13.58 68.38 -32.63
C TYR A 433 -14.22 67.24 -31.82
N GLU A 434 -15.46 66.88 -32.09
CA GLU A 434 -16.15 65.72 -31.48
C GLU A 434 -15.47 64.40 -31.84
N GLN A 435 -15.06 64.22 -33.11
CA GLN A 435 -14.25 63.07 -33.52
C GLN A 435 -12.89 63.02 -32.83
N GLN A 436 -12.24 64.17 -32.59
CA GLN A 436 -10.97 64.22 -31.87
C GLN A 436 -11.17 63.87 -30.38
N GLN A 437 -12.24 64.34 -29.74
CA GLN A 437 -12.59 63.90 -28.38
C GLN A 437 -12.89 62.39 -28.32
N LEU A 438 -13.63 61.85 -29.29
CA LEU A 438 -13.89 60.41 -29.41
C LEU A 438 -12.61 59.59 -29.61
N ARG A 439 -11.65 60.06 -30.42
CA ARG A 439 -10.32 59.44 -30.57
C ARG A 439 -9.56 59.41 -29.25
N ASN A 440 -9.47 60.55 -28.56
CA ASN A 440 -8.78 60.65 -27.28
C ASN A 440 -9.43 59.75 -26.20
N LEU A 441 -10.77 59.65 -26.18
CA LEU A 441 -11.49 58.74 -25.27
C LEU A 441 -11.27 57.26 -25.61
N LEU A 442 -11.21 56.91 -26.90
CA LEU A 442 -10.83 55.57 -27.36
C LEU A 442 -9.39 55.21 -27.00
N GLU A 443 -8.46 56.17 -27.12
CA GLU A 443 -7.05 56.02 -26.77
C GLU A 443 -6.88 55.74 -25.26
N ILE A 444 -7.47 56.58 -24.40
CA ILE A 444 -7.50 56.38 -22.94
C ILE A 444 -8.16 55.04 -22.56
N SER A 445 -9.25 54.66 -23.24
CA SER A 445 -9.92 53.36 -23.02
C SER A 445 -9.03 52.18 -23.41
N ASN A 446 -8.29 52.29 -24.51
CA ASN A 446 -7.31 51.28 -24.95
C ASN A 446 -6.12 51.17 -23.97
N GLU A 447 -5.58 52.29 -23.48
CA GLU A 447 -4.55 52.28 -22.44
C GLU A 447 -5.03 51.58 -21.16
N GLN A 448 -6.26 51.87 -20.72
CA GLN A 448 -6.86 51.20 -19.57
C GLN A 448 -7.06 49.69 -19.80
N LEU A 449 -7.54 49.29 -20.98
CA LEU A 449 -7.67 47.88 -21.35
C LEU A 449 -6.33 47.16 -21.40
N GLU A 450 -5.26 47.81 -21.87
CA GLU A 450 -3.92 47.23 -21.92
C GLU A 450 -3.28 47.14 -20.52
N GLN A 451 -3.50 48.15 -19.65
CA GLN A 451 -3.15 48.03 -18.23
C GLN A 451 -3.92 46.89 -17.56
N ILE A 452 -5.20 46.68 -17.85
CA ILE A 452 -6.00 45.58 -17.31
C ILE A 452 -5.46 44.23 -17.82
N ARG A 453 -5.10 44.11 -19.10
CA ARG A 453 -4.45 42.91 -19.67
C ARG A 453 -3.13 42.59 -18.98
N ASN A 454 -2.24 43.57 -18.84
CA ASN A 454 -0.95 43.39 -18.16
C ASN A 454 -1.14 42.95 -16.69
N ASN A 455 -2.05 43.60 -15.96
CA ASN A 455 -2.41 43.21 -14.59
C ASN A 455 -3.03 41.80 -14.49
N LEU A 456 -3.79 41.37 -15.50
CA LEU A 456 -4.34 40.01 -15.57
C LEU A 456 -3.24 38.99 -15.85
N GLN A 457 -2.32 39.29 -16.78
CA GLN A 457 -1.21 38.42 -17.15
C GLN A 457 -0.20 38.26 -16.01
N GLU A 458 0.10 39.32 -15.25
CA GLU A 458 0.86 39.21 -14.00
C GLU A 458 0.17 38.29 -12.98
N LYS A 459 -1.16 38.36 -12.85
CA LYS A 459 -1.92 37.50 -11.93
C LYS A 459 -1.94 36.04 -12.36
N ILE A 460 -1.99 35.78 -13.67
CA ILE A 460 -1.85 34.42 -14.23
C ILE A 460 -0.46 33.88 -13.88
N ILE A 461 0.62 34.61 -14.20
CA ILE A 461 2.00 34.18 -13.89
C ILE A 461 2.20 33.92 -12.38
N LYS A 462 1.61 34.75 -11.50
CA LYS A 462 1.64 34.52 -10.05
C LYS A 462 0.80 33.31 -9.62
N ASN A 463 -0.34 33.04 -10.27
CA ASN A 463 -1.13 31.84 -10.03
C ASN A 463 -0.37 30.57 -10.43
N ASP A 464 0.27 30.57 -11.60
CA ASP A 464 1.09 29.46 -12.09
C ASP A 464 2.26 29.16 -11.12
N GLN A 465 2.87 30.20 -10.54
CA GLN A 465 3.90 30.08 -9.50
C GLN A 465 3.35 29.47 -8.19
N TYR A 466 2.14 29.88 -7.76
CA TYR A 466 1.49 29.27 -6.60
C TYR A 466 1.11 27.81 -6.86
N GLU A 467 0.62 27.47 -8.05
CA GLU A 467 0.28 26.10 -8.42
C GLU A 467 1.52 25.19 -8.51
N GLN A 468 2.64 25.70 -9.04
CA GLN A 468 3.94 25.02 -8.94
C GLN A 468 4.36 24.80 -7.48
N THR A 469 4.25 25.82 -6.62
CA THR A 469 4.58 25.73 -5.19
C THR A 469 3.70 24.69 -4.46
N ILE A 470 2.40 24.65 -4.76
CA ILE A 470 1.46 23.67 -4.20
C ILE A 470 1.83 22.25 -4.65
N ASN A 471 2.20 22.06 -5.93
CA ASN A 471 2.63 20.76 -6.43
C ASN A 471 3.95 20.28 -5.81
N GLU A 472 4.91 21.18 -5.55
CA GLU A 472 6.15 20.86 -4.80
C GLU A 472 5.86 20.49 -3.34
N LEU A 473 4.96 21.21 -2.67
CA LEU A 473 4.53 20.90 -1.30
C LEU A 473 3.80 19.55 -1.23
N ASN A 474 2.91 19.25 -2.18
CA ASN A 474 2.21 17.96 -2.28
C ASN A 474 3.20 16.80 -2.50
N LEU A 475 4.17 16.95 -3.43
CA LEU A 475 5.24 15.96 -3.62
C LEU A 475 6.05 15.74 -2.33
N ARG A 476 6.42 16.83 -1.64
CA ARG A 476 7.18 16.76 -0.39
C ARG A 476 6.38 16.09 0.72
N ASN A 477 5.07 16.29 0.77
CA ASN A 477 4.18 15.64 1.73
C ASN A 477 4.05 14.14 1.44
N ASN A 478 3.83 13.76 0.17
CA ASN A 478 3.82 12.35 -0.27
C ASN A 478 5.14 11.63 0.10
N LEU A 479 6.29 12.28 -0.08
CA LEU A 479 7.60 11.72 0.29
C LEU A 479 7.76 11.54 1.81
N LEU A 480 7.15 12.42 2.63
CA LEU A 480 7.13 12.27 4.08
C LEU A 480 6.19 11.15 4.52
N GLU A 481 5.03 11.00 3.88
CA GLU A 481 4.08 9.92 4.12
C GLU A 481 4.69 8.54 3.80
N THR A 482 5.33 8.38 2.63
CA THR A 482 6.06 7.15 2.29
C THR A 482 7.13 6.82 3.33
N LYS A 483 7.94 7.80 3.76
CA LYS A 483 8.97 7.59 4.79
C LYS A 483 8.39 7.26 6.17
N LEU A 484 7.21 7.78 6.51
CA LEU A 484 6.50 7.42 7.73
C LEU A 484 6.03 5.96 7.67
N ILE A 485 5.48 5.50 6.53
CA ILE A 485 5.06 4.11 6.30
C ILE A 485 6.26 3.16 6.33
N GLU A 486 7.38 3.51 5.70
CA GLU A 486 8.66 2.78 5.80
C GLU A 486 9.12 2.65 7.26
N THR A 487 9.09 3.75 8.01
CA THR A 487 9.50 3.80 9.43
C THR A 487 8.58 2.95 10.32
N MET A 488 7.26 3.02 10.10
CA MET A 488 6.29 2.17 10.81
C MET A 488 6.51 0.68 10.50
N THR A 489 6.73 0.33 9.23
CA THR A 489 7.02 -1.06 8.82
C THR A 489 8.30 -1.59 9.47
N LEU A 490 9.33 -0.74 9.58
CA LEU A 490 10.57 -1.07 10.29
C LEU A 490 10.33 -1.26 11.80
N ILE A 491 9.50 -0.42 12.42
CA ILE A 491 9.10 -0.56 13.84
C ILE A 491 8.33 -1.87 14.05
N ASP A 492 7.37 -2.21 13.19
CA ASP A 492 6.59 -3.45 13.31
C ASP A 492 7.47 -4.71 13.15
N SER A 493 8.42 -4.70 12.21
CA SER A 493 9.38 -5.81 12.08
C SER A 493 10.26 -5.96 13.31
N ARG A 494 10.73 -4.84 13.90
CA ARG A 494 11.50 -4.84 15.15
C ARG A 494 10.66 -5.31 16.35
N ASN A 495 9.40 -4.88 16.46
CA ASN A 495 8.48 -5.30 17.52
C ASN A 495 8.22 -6.81 17.43
N LYS A 496 8.03 -7.35 16.22
CA LYS A 496 7.95 -8.80 16.00
C LYS A 496 9.22 -9.51 16.48
N THR A 497 10.41 -9.02 16.12
CA THR A 497 11.69 -9.61 16.58
C THR A 497 11.85 -9.57 18.10
N ILE A 498 11.36 -8.52 18.77
CA ILE A 498 11.34 -8.45 20.25
C ILE A 498 10.42 -9.53 20.83
N ILE A 499 9.19 -9.67 20.30
CA ILE A 499 8.24 -10.72 20.72
C ILE A 499 8.82 -12.13 20.48
N ASP A 500 9.49 -12.34 19.36
CA ASP A 500 10.15 -13.62 19.04
C ASP A 500 11.30 -13.92 20.03
N TYR A 501 12.00 -12.92 20.57
CA TYR A 501 13.00 -13.08 21.64
C TYR A 501 12.37 -13.27 23.03
N GLU A 502 11.29 -12.55 23.36
CA GLU A 502 10.55 -12.72 24.61
C GLU A 502 10.02 -14.16 24.74
N GLN A 503 9.45 -14.71 23.66
CA GLN A 503 9.04 -16.11 23.60
C GLN A 503 10.20 -17.11 23.75
N GLN A 504 11.42 -16.77 23.31
CA GLN A 504 12.60 -17.61 23.53
C GLN A 504 13.07 -17.55 24.98
N LEU A 505 13.06 -16.36 25.59
CA LEU A 505 13.40 -16.17 27.01
C LEU A 505 12.41 -16.90 27.93
N ASP A 506 11.10 -16.86 27.66
CA ASP A 506 10.12 -17.60 28.46
C ASP A 506 10.25 -19.13 28.30
N ARG A 507 10.65 -19.65 27.13
CA ARG A 507 11.00 -21.07 26.97
C ARG A 507 12.20 -21.45 27.84
N ILE A 508 13.32 -20.74 27.69
CA ILE A 508 14.55 -20.97 28.48
C ILE A 508 14.27 -20.86 29.99
N LYS A 509 13.43 -19.91 30.40
CA LYS A 509 12.98 -19.74 31.80
C LYS A 509 12.13 -20.91 32.29
N ASN A 510 11.23 -21.45 31.46
CA ASN A 510 10.45 -22.65 31.82
C ASN A 510 11.34 -23.90 31.90
N ASP A 511 12.31 -24.06 30.99
CA ASP A 511 13.30 -25.14 31.02
C ASP A 511 14.19 -25.05 32.28
N LEU A 512 14.61 -23.84 32.67
CA LEU A 512 15.33 -23.56 33.92
C LEU A 512 14.47 -23.83 35.17
N LEU A 513 13.18 -23.49 35.15
CA LEU A 513 12.26 -23.79 36.26
C LEU A 513 12.02 -25.31 36.39
N GLN A 514 11.85 -26.03 35.28
CA GLN A 514 11.68 -27.48 35.30
C GLN A 514 12.95 -28.19 35.78
N THR A 515 14.13 -27.82 35.27
CA THR A 515 15.40 -28.39 35.74
C THR A 515 15.69 -28.04 37.20
N THR A 516 15.31 -26.84 37.68
CA THR A 516 15.38 -26.49 39.11
C THR A 516 14.47 -27.37 39.94
N LYS A 517 13.24 -27.65 39.47
CA LYS A 517 12.32 -28.58 40.13
C LYS A 517 12.90 -30.01 40.17
N ASP A 518 13.43 -30.51 39.05
CA ASP A 518 14.04 -31.84 38.98
C ASP A 518 15.24 -31.99 39.94
N ILE A 519 15.95 -30.90 40.23
CA ILE A 519 17.03 -30.86 41.23
C ILE A 519 16.46 -30.89 42.66
N LEU A 520 15.39 -30.14 42.95
CA LEU A 520 14.72 -30.15 44.26
C LEU A 520 14.06 -31.50 44.57
N ASP A 521 13.41 -32.12 43.59
CA ASP A 521 12.81 -33.45 43.72
C ASP A 521 13.90 -34.52 43.97
N LYS A 522 15.09 -34.39 43.35
CA LYS A 522 16.26 -35.23 43.64
C LYS A 522 16.86 -34.98 45.02
N GLN A 523 16.96 -33.73 45.47
CA GLN A 523 17.45 -33.40 46.81
C GLN A 523 16.54 -33.99 47.89
N SER A 524 15.22 -33.82 47.75
CA SER A 524 14.23 -34.42 48.64
C SER A 524 14.35 -35.95 48.72
N HIS A 525 14.74 -36.62 47.62
CA HIS A 525 15.02 -38.05 47.63
C HIS A 525 16.35 -38.40 48.33
N ILE A 526 17.39 -37.57 48.18
CA ILE A 526 18.66 -37.71 48.93
C ILE A 526 18.40 -37.56 50.43
N ASP A 527 17.68 -36.51 50.86
CA ASP A 527 17.33 -36.25 52.25
C ASP A 527 16.58 -37.44 52.89
N GLN A 528 15.67 -38.07 52.11
CA GLN A 528 14.98 -39.30 52.52
C GLN A 528 15.92 -40.50 52.64
N LEU A 529 16.88 -40.67 51.72
CA LEU A 529 17.86 -41.76 51.79
C LEU A 529 18.83 -41.58 52.97
N GLU A 530 19.25 -40.34 53.27
CA GLU A 530 20.06 -40.01 54.44
C GLU A 530 19.32 -40.32 55.74
N LEU A 531 18.04 -39.93 55.86
CA LEU A 531 17.20 -40.24 57.02
C LEU A 531 17.04 -41.76 57.22
N ASN A 532 16.71 -42.50 56.15
CA ASN A 532 16.63 -43.97 56.20
C ASN A 532 17.98 -44.62 56.60
N LEU A 533 19.10 -44.05 56.17
CA LEU A 533 20.44 -44.53 56.53
C LEU A 533 20.76 -44.23 58.00
N MET A 534 20.35 -43.08 58.54
CA MET A 534 20.46 -42.77 59.97
C MET A 534 19.62 -43.75 60.82
N ASP A 535 18.37 -43.98 60.46
CA ASP A 535 17.49 -44.93 61.16
C ASP A 535 18.06 -46.36 61.14
N LYS A 536 18.56 -46.83 59.99
CA LYS A 536 19.21 -48.14 59.90
C LYS A 536 20.56 -48.22 60.61
N THR A 537 21.29 -47.11 60.71
CA THR A 537 22.51 -47.04 61.53
C THR A 537 22.19 -47.13 63.02
N ALA A 538 21.10 -46.51 63.47
CA ALA A 538 20.62 -46.61 64.84
C ALA A 538 20.11 -48.03 65.18
N GLU A 539 19.38 -48.67 64.27
CA GLU A 539 18.94 -50.08 64.41
C GLU A 539 20.13 -51.04 64.50
N VAL A 540 21.15 -50.88 63.65
CA VAL A 540 22.39 -51.66 63.73
C VAL A 540 23.12 -51.41 65.05
N GLY A 541 23.18 -50.15 65.53
CA GLY A 541 23.76 -49.82 66.82
C GLY A 541 23.07 -50.53 67.99
N GLN A 542 21.73 -50.52 68.03
CA GLN A 542 20.95 -51.23 69.05
C GLN A 542 21.16 -52.75 68.97
N LEU A 543 21.21 -53.33 67.77
CA LEU A 543 21.50 -54.76 67.59
C LEU A 543 22.92 -55.12 68.06
N THR A 544 23.91 -54.25 67.83
CA THR A 544 25.27 -54.41 68.36
C THR A 544 25.29 -54.34 69.89
N GLU A 545 24.63 -53.36 70.50
CA GLU A 545 24.54 -53.23 71.97
C GLU A 545 23.87 -54.47 72.61
N ILE A 546 22.81 -55.01 71.98
CA ILE A 546 22.14 -56.24 72.41
C ILE A 546 23.11 -57.45 72.32
N LEU A 547 23.84 -57.59 71.21
CA LEU A 547 24.79 -58.67 71.00
C LEU A 547 25.98 -58.61 71.97
N GLU A 548 26.54 -57.43 72.22
CA GLU A 548 27.59 -57.23 73.23
C GLU A 548 27.07 -57.54 74.63
N THR A 549 25.87 -57.07 74.96
CA THR A 549 25.22 -57.33 76.24
C THR A 549 24.97 -58.83 76.46
N ASP A 550 24.50 -59.56 75.44
CA ASP A 550 24.27 -61.00 75.53
C ASP A 550 25.56 -61.81 75.50
N LEU A 551 26.61 -61.34 74.83
CA LEU A 551 27.97 -61.89 74.91
C LEU A 551 28.53 -61.75 76.34
N VAL A 552 28.39 -60.59 76.99
CA VAL A 552 28.78 -60.40 78.40
C VAL A 552 27.95 -61.28 79.34
N LYS A 553 26.63 -61.43 79.12
CA LYS A 553 25.80 -62.41 79.84
C LYS A 553 26.22 -63.86 79.57
N SER A 554 26.79 -64.16 78.39
CA SER A 554 27.33 -65.48 78.07
C SER A 554 28.64 -65.73 78.84
N GLN A 555 29.58 -64.80 78.78
CA GLN A 555 30.84 -64.83 79.54
C GLN A 555 30.61 -64.88 81.06
N HIS A 556 29.59 -64.20 81.58
CA HIS A 556 29.19 -64.33 82.98
C HIS A 556 28.56 -65.69 83.32
N ARG A 557 27.82 -66.32 82.40
CA ARG A 557 27.30 -67.69 82.58
C ARG A 557 28.41 -68.73 82.50
N GLU A 558 29.36 -68.55 81.58
CA GLU A 558 30.56 -69.37 81.41
C GLU A 558 31.46 -69.26 82.64
N LYS A 559 31.77 -68.05 83.11
CA LYS A 559 32.50 -67.83 84.36
C LYS A 559 31.76 -68.39 85.57
N PHE A 560 30.44 -68.25 85.66
CA PHE A 560 29.66 -68.88 86.74
C PHE A 560 29.71 -70.41 86.67
N ALA A 561 29.77 -70.99 85.47
CA ALA A 561 30.01 -72.43 85.31
C ALA A 561 31.44 -72.82 85.69
N GLU A 562 32.45 -71.99 85.39
CA GLU A 562 33.85 -72.19 85.79
C GLU A 562 34.05 -72.06 87.32
N ASP A 563 33.44 -71.06 87.96
CA ASP A 563 33.43 -70.87 89.41
C ASP A 563 32.73 -72.05 90.11
N ASN A 564 31.60 -72.53 89.57
CA ASN A 564 30.93 -73.74 90.08
C ASN A 564 31.73 -75.03 89.81
N ALA A 565 32.38 -75.16 88.66
CA ALA A 565 33.27 -76.29 88.36
C ALA A 565 34.50 -76.28 89.28
N THR A 566 35.05 -75.10 89.58
CA THR A 566 36.16 -74.91 90.51
C THR A 566 35.74 -75.19 91.96
N LYS A 567 34.51 -74.80 92.34
CA LYS A 567 33.91 -75.19 93.62
C LYS A 567 33.72 -76.70 93.71
N ALA A 568 33.06 -77.32 92.71
CA ALA A 568 32.88 -78.76 92.64
C ALA A 568 34.23 -79.50 92.62
N LEU A 569 35.26 -78.98 91.96
CA LEU A 569 36.62 -79.51 92.00
C LEU A 569 37.24 -79.41 93.41
N ASN A 570 36.92 -78.38 94.18
CA ASN A 570 37.39 -78.23 95.56
C ASN A 570 36.59 -79.11 96.54
N ASP A 571 35.28 -79.26 96.36
CA ASP A 571 34.43 -80.22 97.09
C ASP A 571 34.90 -81.66 96.78
N ILE A 572 35.22 -81.96 95.52
CA ILE A 572 35.90 -83.19 95.09
C ILE A 572 37.27 -83.33 95.75
N LYS A 573 38.08 -82.26 95.92
CA LYS A 573 39.36 -82.34 96.65
C LYS A 573 39.17 -82.62 98.15
N VAL A 574 38.05 -82.25 98.76
CA VAL A 574 37.70 -82.62 100.14
C VAL A 574 37.32 -84.11 100.20
N LEU A 575 36.43 -84.56 99.30
CA LEU A 575 36.10 -85.97 99.15
C LEU A 575 37.32 -86.84 98.77
N GLN A 576 38.31 -86.29 98.05
CA GLN A 576 39.62 -86.91 97.74
C GLN A 576 40.65 -86.84 98.89
N ARG A 577 40.31 -86.25 100.03
CA ARG A 577 41.04 -86.46 101.31
C ARG A 577 40.37 -87.58 102.09
N GLU A 578 39.04 -87.54 102.20
CA GLU A 578 38.25 -88.59 102.87
C GLU A 578 38.42 -89.96 102.18
N LEU A 579 38.51 -90.00 100.85
CA LEU A 579 38.87 -91.19 100.09
C LEU A 579 40.35 -91.57 100.19
N ARG A 580 41.26 -90.63 100.49
CA ARG A 580 42.70 -90.89 100.60
C ARG A 580 43.06 -91.64 101.87
N ASP A 581 42.37 -91.31 102.96
CA ASP A 581 42.47 -92.04 104.23
C ASP A 581 41.87 -93.47 104.12
N LEU A 582 41.09 -93.76 103.07
CA LEU A 582 40.66 -95.11 102.68
C LEU A 582 41.59 -95.78 101.62
N SER A 583 42.22 -94.99 100.74
CA SER A 583 42.95 -95.49 99.57
C SER A 583 44.42 -95.84 99.83
N GLU A 584 44.88 -95.89 101.07
CA GLU A 584 46.19 -96.47 101.42
C GLU A 584 46.18 -98.02 101.36
N SER A 585 45.01 -98.62 101.08
CA SER A 585 44.81 -100.08 101.00
C SER A 585 44.79 -100.68 99.59
N LEU A 586 44.71 -99.86 98.52
CA LEU A 586 44.50 -100.33 97.14
C LEU A 586 45.28 -99.48 96.11
N VAL A 587 46.59 -99.68 96.10
CA VAL A 587 47.52 -99.21 95.07
C VAL A 587 47.50 -100.17 93.86
N GLU A 588 48.00 -99.72 92.69
CA GLU A 588 48.18 -100.47 91.42
C GLU A 588 46.92 -100.84 90.60
N ARG A 589 46.40 -99.88 89.82
CA ARG A 589 46.55 -99.95 88.34
C ARG A 589 46.35 -98.60 87.63
N GLU A 590 46.86 -98.51 86.40
CA GLU A 590 47.15 -97.25 85.73
C GLU A 590 46.12 -96.76 84.68
N ARG A 591 45.92 -95.44 84.70
CA ARG A 591 45.96 -94.48 83.56
C ARG A 591 45.44 -94.91 82.17
N THR A 592 44.45 -94.16 81.69
CA THR A 592 44.47 -93.53 80.34
C THR A 592 43.83 -92.14 80.42
N ASN A 593 44.29 -91.19 79.59
CA ASN A 593 43.66 -89.86 79.42
C ASN A 593 44.15 -89.21 78.11
N THR A 594 43.27 -89.08 77.11
CA THR A 594 43.49 -88.28 75.89
C THR A 594 42.15 -87.83 75.29
N THR A 595 41.55 -86.76 75.81
CA THR A 595 40.30 -86.18 75.27
C THR A 595 40.49 -84.69 74.96
N LEU A 596 41.20 -84.41 73.86
CA LEU A 596 41.44 -83.02 73.40
C LEU A 596 41.43 -82.85 71.86
N ASN A 597 41.65 -83.92 71.09
CA ASN A 597 41.65 -83.84 69.62
C ASN A 597 40.25 -83.72 69.00
N GLU A 598 39.20 -84.18 69.67
CA GLU A 598 37.84 -84.22 69.12
C GLU A 598 37.19 -82.82 69.02
N GLN A 599 37.51 -81.92 69.96
CA GLN A 599 37.00 -80.54 69.96
C GLN A 599 37.61 -79.68 68.85
N ILE A 600 38.90 -79.89 68.53
CA ILE A 600 39.57 -79.21 67.42
C ILE A 600 38.96 -79.62 66.07
N GLN A 601 38.58 -80.90 65.92
CA GLN A 601 37.94 -81.41 64.71
C GLN A 601 36.54 -80.81 64.47
N HIS A 602 35.77 -80.49 65.53
CA HIS A 602 34.46 -79.86 65.40
C HIS A 602 34.56 -78.43 64.88
N LEU A 603 35.42 -77.61 65.47
CA LEU A 603 35.64 -76.21 65.07
C LEU A 603 36.20 -76.10 63.64
N ALA A 604 37.06 -77.02 63.22
CA ALA A 604 37.55 -77.08 61.83
C ALA A 604 36.42 -77.34 60.82
N ASN A 605 35.47 -78.22 61.16
CA ASN A 605 34.32 -78.54 60.31
C ASN A 605 33.33 -77.37 60.21
N GLU A 606 33.03 -76.68 61.32
CA GLU A 606 32.18 -75.47 61.29
C GLU A 606 32.80 -74.35 60.45
N PHE A 607 34.12 -74.15 60.54
CA PHE A 607 34.81 -73.15 59.72
C PHE A 607 34.72 -73.48 58.22
N HIS A 608 34.86 -74.76 57.83
CA HIS A 608 34.65 -75.18 56.44
C HIS A 608 33.21 -74.98 55.96
N ILE A 609 32.19 -75.29 56.78
CA ILE A 609 30.78 -75.05 56.43
C ILE A 609 30.53 -73.56 56.21
N LYS A 610 31.05 -72.68 57.08
CA LYS A 610 30.95 -71.22 56.92
C LYS A 610 31.72 -70.70 55.69
N GLN A 611 32.85 -71.32 55.36
CA GLN A 611 33.64 -70.98 54.17
C GLN A 611 32.94 -71.41 52.86
N ASP A 612 32.22 -72.54 52.85
CA ASP A 612 31.40 -72.96 51.72
C ASP A 612 30.11 -72.14 51.58
N GLU A 613 29.46 -71.76 52.68
CA GLU A 613 28.36 -70.76 52.66
C GLU A 613 28.83 -69.45 52.03
N PHE A 614 29.98 -68.92 52.44
CA PHE A 614 30.56 -67.71 51.86
C PHE A 614 30.88 -67.86 50.37
N GLN A 615 31.45 -69.00 49.95
CA GLN A 615 31.68 -69.28 48.53
C GLN A 615 30.37 -69.42 47.72
N GLN A 616 29.29 -69.96 48.30
CA GLN A 616 27.98 -70.02 47.64
C GLN A 616 27.38 -68.61 47.50
N ILE A 617 27.48 -67.77 48.54
CA ILE A 617 27.06 -66.36 48.48
C ILE A 617 27.88 -65.61 47.42
N GLN A 618 29.19 -65.79 47.35
CA GLN A 618 30.06 -65.16 46.36
C GLN A 618 29.75 -65.64 44.93
N LYS A 619 29.47 -66.94 44.73
CA LYS A 619 29.01 -67.49 43.44
C LYS A 619 27.62 -66.96 43.05
N SER A 620 26.71 -66.81 44.01
CA SER A 620 25.39 -66.22 43.80
C SER A 620 25.47 -64.75 43.41
N LEU A 621 26.29 -63.96 44.13
CA LEU A 621 26.50 -62.53 43.86
C LEU A 621 27.16 -62.33 42.49
N ASN A 622 28.19 -63.10 42.15
CA ASN A 622 28.82 -63.06 40.82
C ASN A 622 27.83 -63.45 39.70
N LYS A 623 26.93 -64.41 39.95
CA LYS A 623 25.86 -64.78 39.00
C LYS A 623 24.83 -63.67 38.83
N GLN A 624 24.44 -62.98 39.91
CA GLN A 624 23.55 -61.80 39.83
C GLN A 624 24.23 -60.63 39.11
N LEU A 625 25.53 -60.42 39.34
CA LEU A 625 26.32 -59.38 38.69
C LEU A 625 26.45 -59.64 37.18
N ALA A 626 26.70 -60.90 36.78
CA ALA A 626 26.68 -61.32 35.37
C ALA A 626 25.29 -61.13 34.73
N ILE A 627 24.20 -61.50 35.42
CA ILE A 627 22.82 -61.26 34.94
C ILE A 627 22.55 -59.75 34.81
N LYS A 628 23.08 -58.91 35.71
CA LYS A 628 22.95 -57.46 35.61
C LYS A 628 23.76 -56.85 34.47
N GLN A 629 24.95 -57.39 34.18
CA GLN A 629 25.72 -57.01 33.00
C GLN A 629 25.02 -57.45 31.70
N GLU A 630 24.43 -58.64 31.66
CA GLU A 630 23.63 -59.09 30.50
C GLU A 630 22.36 -58.23 30.30
N GLN A 631 21.68 -57.84 31.39
CA GLN A 631 20.57 -56.88 31.33
C GLN A 631 21.01 -55.51 30.82
N LEU A 632 22.21 -55.04 31.20
CA LEU A 632 22.73 -53.73 30.77
C LEU A 632 23.11 -53.75 29.28
N VAL A 633 23.75 -54.82 28.80
CA VAL A 633 24.01 -55.04 27.36
C VAL A 633 22.71 -55.10 26.54
N ARG A 634 21.65 -55.73 27.07
CA ARG A 634 20.33 -55.73 26.42
C ARG A 634 19.73 -54.31 26.37
N TYR A 635 19.82 -53.53 27.46
CA TYR A 635 19.37 -52.12 27.43
C TYR A 635 20.16 -51.26 26.44
N ASP A 636 21.47 -51.46 26.30
CA ASP A 636 22.28 -50.78 25.27
C ASP A 636 21.87 -51.19 23.85
N GLN A 637 21.49 -52.46 23.63
CA GLN A 637 20.94 -52.94 22.35
C GLN A 637 19.54 -52.36 22.06
N ASP A 638 18.62 -52.41 23.03
CA ASP A 638 17.27 -51.84 22.92
C ASP A 638 17.34 -50.32 22.64
N LEU A 639 18.27 -49.61 23.29
CA LEU A 639 18.53 -48.18 23.06
C LEU A 639 19.04 -47.95 21.63
N HIS A 640 19.95 -48.79 21.13
CA HIS A 640 20.50 -48.67 19.78
C HIS A 640 19.46 -48.98 18.70
N GLU A 641 18.62 -49.99 18.89
CA GLU A 641 17.47 -50.25 18.01
C GLU A 641 16.49 -49.08 18.03
N THR A 642 16.22 -48.49 19.21
CA THR A 642 15.38 -47.28 19.33
C THR A 642 15.99 -46.08 18.59
N GLU A 643 17.31 -45.85 18.68
CA GLU A 643 17.99 -44.81 17.90
C GLU A 643 17.87 -45.05 16.38
N ILE A 644 18.01 -46.30 15.94
CA ILE A 644 17.86 -46.68 14.52
C ILE A 644 16.42 -46.42 14.05
N THR A 645 15.42 -46.83 14.83
CA THR A 645 14.01 -46.54 14.55
C THR A 645 13.73 -45.04 14.50
N CYS A 646 14.30 -44.23 15.41
CA CYS A 646 14.18 -42.77 15.36
C CYS A 646 14.88 -42.14 14.14
N LYS A 647 15.99 -42.70 13.66
CA LYS A 647 16.65 -42.28 12.41
C LYS A 647 15.75 -42.56 11.20
N TYR A 648 15.18 -43.77 11.10
CA TYR A 648 14.25 -44.11 10.02
C TYR A 648 12.97 -43.27 10.05
N ALA A 649 12.33 -43.09 11.21
CA ALA A 649 11.16 -42.23 11.33
C ALA A 649 11.45 -40.77 10.92
N LYS A 650 12.64 -40.26 11.24
CA LYS A 650 13.09 -38.92 10.82
C LYS A 650 13.31 -38.83 9.31
N GLU A 651 13.87 -39.85 8.67
CA GLU A 651 13.99 -39.90 7.21
C GLU A 651 12.62 -40.03 6.53
N GLU A 652 11.70 -40.82 7.09
CA GLU A 652 10.34 -40.96 6.58
C GLU A 652 9.54 -39.64 6.66
N CYS A 653 9.60 -38.91 7.77
CA CYS A 653 9.05 -37.56 7.86
C CYS A 653 9.64 -36.62 6.80
N LEU A 654 10.95 -36.69 6.55
CA LEU A 654 11.65 -35.83 5.58
C LEU A 654 11.35 -36.24 4.11
N ILE A 655 10.87 -37.47 3.88
CA ILE A 655 10.27 -37.90 2.61
C ILE A 655 8.84 -37.35 2.50
N GLN A 656 8.01 -37.47 3.55
CA GLN A 656 6.64 -36.97 3.57
C GLN A 656 6.58 -35.43 3.41
N GLU A 657 7.49 -34.67 4.01
CA GLU A 657 7.63 -33.22 3.79
C GLU A 657 7.90 -32.88 2.31
N LYS A 658 8.77 -33.65 1.64
CA LYS A 658 9.05 -33.47 0.20
C LYS A 658 7.85 -33.84 -0.67
N GLU A 659 7.10 -34.87 -0.30
CA GLU A 659 5.84 -35.24 -0.98
C GLU A 659 4.78 -34.14 -0.81
N ILE A 660 4.63 -33.56 0.39
CA ILE A 660 3.73 -32.42 0.65
C ILE A 660 4.13 -31.19 -0.18
N VAL A 661 5.42 -30.84 -0.22
CA VAL A 661 5.91 -29.73 -1.07
C VAL A 661 5.64 -30.01 -2.56
N ARG A 662 5.81 -31.26 -3.02
CA ARG A 662 5.49 -31.68 -4.39
C ARG A 662 3.99 -31.57 -4.70
N LEU A 663 3.13 -31.99 -3.78
CA LEU A 663 1.67 -31.92 -3.92
C LEU A 663 1.19 -30.47 -3.94
N ASN A 664 1.72 -29.59 -3.08
CA ASN A 664 1.43 -28.16 -3.09
C ASN A 664 1.81 -27.52 -4.44
N ASN A 665 3.01 -27.82 -4.96
CA ASN A 665 3.44 -27.33 -6.28
C ASN A 665 2.51 -27.79 -7.42
N ILE A 666 2.02 -29.05 -7.37
CA ILE A 666 1.03 -29.56 -8.34
C ILE A 666 -0.31 -28.83 -8.19
N GLN A 667 -0.74 -28.53 -6.96
CA GLN A 667 -1.98 -27.81 -6.67
C GLN A 667 -1.91 -26.35 -7.16
N ASP A 668 -0.79 -25.67 -7.01
CA ASP A 668 -0.54 -24.34 -7.57
C ASP A 668 -0.48 -24.36 -9.11
N GLU A 669 0.11 -25.39 -9.72
CA GLU A 669 0.10 -25.57 -11.17
C GLU A 669 -1.33 -25.81 -11.71
N GLN A 670 -2.15 -26.58 -10.99
CA GLN A 670 -3.57 -26.77 -11.30
C GLN A 670 -4.38 -25.48 -11.12
N ALA A 671 -4.15 -24.72 -10.04
CA ALA A 671 -4.80 -23.44 -9.80
C ALA A 671 -4.49 -22.43 -10.93
N ASN A 672 -3.24 -22.38 -11.40
CA ASN A 672 -2.85 -21.56 -12.55
C ASN A 672 -3.50 -22.05 -13.86
N LYS A 673 -3.58 -23.36 -14.12
CA LYS A 673 -4.30 -23.91 -15.28
C LYS A 673 -5.79 -23.57 -15.26
N ILE A 674 -6.45 -23.67 -14.10
CA ILE A 674 -7.85 -23.25 -13.91
C ILE A 674 -8.01 -21.75 -14.19
N LYS A 675 -7.09 -20.92 -13.71
CA LYS A 675 -7.10 -19.46 -13.92
C LYS A 675 -6.92 -19.07 -15.40
N ILE A 676 -6.07 -19.78 -16.13
CA ILE A 676 -5.92 -19.61 -17.60
C ILE A 676 -7.20 -20.04 -18.31
N LEU A 677 -7.74 -21.22 -18.00
CA LEU A 677 -9.00 -21.69 -18.58
C LEU A 677 -10.18 -20.75 -18.29
N GLN A 678 -10.23 -20.12 -17.12
CA GLN A 678 -11.21 -19.07 -16.80
C GLN A 678 -11.03 -17.82 -17.66
N GLN A 679 -9.78 -17.36 -17.87
CA GLN A 679 -9.51 -16.22 -18.76
C GLN A 679 -9.87 -16.52 -20.23
N ASP A 680 -9.59 -17.73 -20.71
CA ASP A 680 -9.93 -18.12 -22.08
C ASP A 680 -11.44 -18.37 -22.27
N LEU A 681 -12.14 -18.85 -21.23
CA LEU A 681 -13.60 -18.92 -21.22
C LEU A 681 -14.25 -17.52 -21.25
N ILE A 682 -13.67 -16.54 -20.55
CA ILE A 682 -14.10 -15.13 -20.60
C ILE A 682 -13.91 -14.57 -22.01
N LYS A 683 -12.72 -14.74 -22.63
CA LYS A 683 -12.47 -14.32 -24.02
C LYS A 683 -13.45 -14.97 -25.02
N LEU A 684 -13.79 -16.25 -24.82
CA LEU A 684 -14.78 -16.94 -25.65
C LEU A 684 -16.20 -16.39 -25.44
N GLN A 685 -16.57 -15.98 -24.24
CA GLN A 685 -17.83 -15.26 -23.99
C GLN A 685 -17.83 -13.87 -24.64
N GLU A 686 -16.71 -13.15 -24.58
CA GLU A 686 -16.51 -11.85 -25.27
C GLU A 686 -16.45 -11.96 -26.80
N GLN A 687 -16.32 -13.17 -27.37
CA GLN A 687 -16.37 -13.45 -28.82
C GLN A 687 -17.73 -13.98 -29.30
N VAL A 688 -18.66 -14.27 -28.38
CA VAL A 688 -20.01 -14.81 -28.66
C VAL A 688 -21.11 -13.76 -28.44
N ILE A 689 -20.76 -12.61 -27.84
CA ILE A 689 -21.59 -11.42 -27.64
C ILE A 689 -21.36 -10.41 -28.77
#